data_AF-A0A7R8ZB90-F1
#
_entry.id   AF-A0A7R8ZB90-F1
#
_cell.length_a   1.000
_cell.length_b   1.000
_cell.length_c   1.000
_cell.angle_alpha   90.00
_cell.angle_beta   90.00
_cell.angle_gamma   90.00
#
_symmetry.space_group_name_H-M   'P 1'
#
loop_
_entity.id
_entity.type
_entity.pdbx_description
1 polymer ?
#
loop_
_entity_poly.entity_id
_entity_poly.type
_entity_poly.pdbx_seq_one_letter_code
_entity_poly.pdbx_strand_id
1 'polypeptide(L)'
;MGKKAYYSLVLDHRLLKYQSWLDRYAVTLSPGHAYRTERFLNTRQAAVLRLPFYLGCNNAWSITYHSWLTFVLLLWASVLWIVPNQRRSMLRCSPFLVFYSLFLLLSQYIYSMDLTEAELPQKVEGFNLKQIGFVKALYLPIRPILVKSLYTIMFWTTLRQFMQERFEQRSSSTLEDMVAPLQITVGAATRGLSVCLSSTPRYIMSLLARVLGFSMSSEPQPSPFMTKLGACLQAFFTKFWIWVVAIMLFGISFVGTRMTVLRIIYMALFLVFILTFQVSYQFWRKMMYAFWLTVILYSMSILVLIYTYQFDNFPEYWEVYLGVPKNIQQDLGLETYQTGDLFVRLLSPAFFLVITVIQLHYYHKDFLAISDIKSRSMSAGRASQGSNNYKSEGSAGPQGAEPDDPTDAPVNVLPSLRTLKHVTKAELVQLMAELKSRLSAVVELFWCFLELHLIKIMMLSVVLMCVYDVCALHLLLVVLVVAAMSFGRNVLMVVTHIVSVLISLLLLTNMIYQIDFFKHDEYNVNCTDTHLVPSPPEERPLNDADWVGLQKTSKSRTLPDLLKGYIGLIVLATILAVVDIRQMYRRHMDGACLMRPTVIFPQIQRVHTDDNIKSCLMFLFNYGFYKFGVEVSLVMTVILIGSRMDVYAVLYGLWLCILFALKRETIARVWGFFQLFIIIVIPIQYAMAVGLPPGLCIGEL
;
A
#
# COMPACT_ATOMS: atom_id res chain seq x y z
N MET A 1 -51.35 35.77 -33.98
CA MET A 1 -51.38 35.95 -32.51
C MET A 1 -52.08 34.82 -31.73
N GLY A 2 -52.12 33.56 -32.21
CA GLY A 2 -52.91 32.48 -31.56
C GLY A 2 -52.16 31.41 -30.76
N LYS A 3 -50.82 31.36 -30.78
CA LYS A 3 -50.05 30.27 -30.10
C LYS A 3 -49.36 30.67 -28.79
N LYS A 4 -49.28 31.97 -28.43
CA LYS A 4 -48.66 32.41 -27.16
C LYS A 4 -49.64 32.40 -25.96
N ALA A 5 -50.94 32.55 -26.18
CA ALA A 5 -51.93 32.59 -25.10
C ALA A 5 -52.22 31.21 -24.49
N TYR A 6 -52.12 30.12 -25.27
CA TYR A 6 -52.44 28.76 -24.80
C TYR A 6 -51.35 28.17 -23.88
N TYR A 7 -50.08 28.52 -24.09
CA TYR A 7 -48.98 28.04 -23.23
C TYR A 7 -48.94 28.74 -21.87
N SER A 8 -49.43 29.98 -21.76
CA SER A 8 -49.48 30.71 -20.49
C SER A 8 -50.52 30.13 -19.53
N LEU A 9 -51.69 29.72 -20.05
CA LEU A 9 -52.79 29.19 -19.26
C LEU A 9 -52.54 27.77 -18.73
N VAL A 10 -51.77 26.95 -19.44
CA VAL A 10 -51.43 25.57 -19.00
C VAL A 10 -50.31 25.57 -17.94
N LEU A 11 -49.43 26.57 -17.94
CA LEU A 11 -48.36 26.68 -16.94
C LEU A 11 -48.92 27.08 -15.56
N ASP A 12 -49.88 28.00 -15.53
CA ASP A 12 -50.46 28.54 -14.28
C ASP A 12 -51.25 27.48 -13.50
N HIS A 13 -51.99 26.61 -14.21
CA HIS A 13 -52.77 25.54 -13.57
C HIS A 13 -51.88 24.41 -13.00
N ARG A 14 -50.65 24.22 -13.50
CA ARG A 14 -49.69 23.26 -12.92
C ARG A 14 -48.95 23.81 -11.71
N LEU A 15 -48.68 25.12 -11.67
CA LEU A 15 -48.03 25.79 -10.54
C LEU A 15 -48.94 25.80 -9.30
N LEU A 16 -50.24 26.09 -9.47
CA LEU A 16 -51.21 26.07 -8.35
C LEU A 16 -51.39 24.68 -7.73
N LYS A 17 -51.29 23.60 -8.52
CA LYS A 17 -51.35 22.22 -8.02
C LYS A 17 -50.10 21.84 -7.21
N TYR A 18 -48.94 22.37 -7.60
CA TYR A 18 -47.66 22.15 -6.91
C TYR A 18 -47.60 22.90 -5.57
N GLN A 19 -48.11 24.14 -5.52
CA GLN A 19 -48.22 24.93 -4.30
C GLN A 19 -49.10 24.24 -3.24
N SER A 20 -50.27 23.72 -3.65
CA SER A 20 -51.18 23.01 -2.72
C SER A 20 -50.66 21.64 -2.23
N TRP A 21 -49.67 21.08 -2.92
CA TRP A 21 -49.00 19.84 -2.53
C TRP A 21 -47.87 20.12 -1.53
N LEU A 22 -47.13 21.22 -1.74
CA LEU A 22 -46.12 21.71 -0.79
C LEU A 22 -46.73 22.13 0.55
N ASP A 23 -47.87 22.83 0.54
CA ASP A 23 -48.55 23.26 1.77
C ASP A 23 -49.11 22.08 2.59
N ARG A 24 -49.48 20.97 1.94
CA ARG A 24 -49.94 19.75 2.63
C ARG A 24 -48.80 18.89 3.19
N TYR A 25 -47.60 18.95 2.61
CA TYR A 25 -46.43 18.26 3.13
C TYR A 25 -45.72 19.05 4.25
N ALA A 26 -45.81 20.38 4.24
CA ALA A 26 -45.16 21.25 5.22
C ALA A 26 -45.73 21.14 6.65
N VAL A 27 -46.96 20.63 6.81
CA VAL A 27 -47.67 20.58 8.12
C VAL A 27 -47.30 19.34 8.97
N THR A 28 -46.56 18.35 8.44
CA THR A 28 -46.27 17.09 9.15
C THR A 28 -44.82 16.88 9.60
N LEU A 29 -43.91 17.80 9.32
CA LEU A 29 -42.55 17.78 9.87
C LEU A 29 -42.29 19.02 10.72
N SER A 30 -42.14 18.82 12.04
CA SER A 30 -41.60 19.87 12.91
C SER A 30 -40.25 20.34 12.36
N PRO A 31 -40.09 21.62 11.99
CA PRO A 31 -38.88 22.13 11.33
C PRO A 31 -37.62 21.98 12.20
N GLY A 32 -37.77 21.74 13.50
CA GLY A 32 -36.66 21.50 14.43
C GLY A 32 -35.97 20.13 14.30
N HIS A 33 -36.65 19.09 13.82
CA HIS A 33 -36.10 17.72 13.84
C HIS A 33 -35.31 17.35 12.57
N ALA A 34 -35.77 17.78 11.39
CA ALA A 34 -35.04 17.59 10.12
C ALA A 34 -33.77 18.46 10.07
N TYR A 35 -33.86 19.72 10.54
CA TYR A 35 -32.71 20.62 10.64
C TYR A 35 -31.63 20.08 11.59
N ARG A 36 -32.02 19.52 12.74
CA ARG A 36 -31.07 19.03 13.76
C ARG A 36 -30.28 17.82 13.29
N THR A 37 -30.89 16.95 12.49
CA THR A 37 -30.26 15.70 12.04
C THR A 37 -29.45 15.84 10.76
N GLU A 38 -29.90 16.68 9.83
CA GLU A 38 -29.08 17.08 8.68
C GLU A 38 -27.84 17.87 9.14
N ARG A 39 -27.98 18.71 10.18
CA ARG A 39 -26.85 19.40 10.83
C ARG A 39 -25.93 18.42 11.55
N PHE A 40 -26.43 17.39 12.23
CA PHE A 40 -25.60 16.39 12.93
C PHE A 40 -24.80 15.48 11.97
N LEU A 41 -25.42 15.04 10.88
CA LEU A 41 -24.76 14.29 9.80
C LEU A 41 -23.74 15.15 9.05
N ASN A 42 -24.06 16.40 8.73
CA ASN A 42 -23.10 17.37 8.21
C ASN A 42 -21.96 17.65 9.21
N THR A 43 -22.23 17.66 10.52
CA THR A 43 -21.19 17.92 11.54
C THR A 43 -20.21 16.76 11.64
N ARG A 44 -20.67 15.50 11.53
CA ARG A 44 -19.78 14.32 11.54
C ARG A 44 -19.00 14.16 10.23
N GLN A 45 -19.63 14.34 9.07
CA GLN A 45 -18.93 14.23 7.77
C GLN A 45 -18.01 15.43 7.50
N ALA A 46 -18.42 16.66 7.85
CA ALA A 46 -17.53 17.83 7.74
C ALA A 46 -16.39 17.81 8.77
N ALA A 47 -16.55 17.16 9.94
CA ALA A 47 -15.48 17.06 10.94
C ALA A 47 -14.31 16.15 10.52
N VAL A 48 -14.57 15.09 9.75
CA VAL A 48 -13.50 14.19 9.25
C VAL A 48 -12.60 14.90 8.24
N LEU A 49 -13.17 15.77 7.40
CA LEU A 49 -12.40 16.60 6.47
C LEU A 49 -11.77 17.81 7.18
N ARG A 50 -12.39 18.42 8.20
CA ARG A 50 -11.84 19.60 8.87
C ARG A 50 -10.54 19.35 9.63
N LEU A 51 -10.33 18.16 10.17
CA LEU A 51 -9.11 17.83 10.92
C LEU A 51 -7.83 17.95 10.06
N PRO A 52 -7.71 17.31 8.88
CA PRO A 52 -6.55 17.48 8.01
C PRO A 52 -6.41 18.91 7.49
N PHE A 53 -7.51 19.64 7.25
CA PHE A 53 -7.44 21.06 6.87
C PHE A 53 -6.92 21.93 8.03
N TYR A 54 -7.39 21.73 9.26
CA TYR A 54 -6.92 22.46 10.45
C TYR A 54 -5.43 22.23 10.70
N LEU A 55 -5.01 20.96 10.68
CA LEU A 55 -3.60 20.59 10.85
C LEU A 55 -2.74 21.06 9.66
N GLY A 56 -3.30 21.02 8.45
CA GLY A 56 -2.69 21.59 7.24
C GLY A 56 -2.46 23.09 7.37
N CYS A 57 -3.42 23.86 7.92
CA CYS A 57 -3.27 25.28 8.17
C CYS A 57 -2.17 25.59 9.19
N ASN A 58 -2.06 24.81 10.28
CA ASN A 58 -0.97 24.96 11.26
C ASN A 58 0.40 24.78 10.60
N ASN A 59 0.54 23.71 9.82
CA ASN A 59 1.78 23.43 9.08
C ASN A 59 2.06 24.51 8.03
N ALA A 60 1.05 24.92 7.26
CA ALA A 60 1.19 25.94 6.22
C ALA A 60 1.57 27.32 6.80
N TRP A 61 1.02 27.72 7.95
CA TRP A 61 1.43 28.94 8.63
C TRP A 61 2.91 28.86 8.99
N SER A 62 3.33 27.77 9.66
CA SER A 62 4.71 27.54 10.06
C SER A 62 5.72 27.60 8.92
N ILE A 63 5.34 27.06 7.76
CA ILE A 63 6.21 27.02 6.59
C ILE A 63 6.26 28.38 5.88
N THR A 64 5.11 29.06 5.76
CA THR A 64 5.02 30.36 5.06
C THR A 64 5.77 31.45 5.83
N TYR A 65 5.73 31.39 7.16
CA TYR A 65 6.43 32.32 8.06
C TYR A 65 7.38 31.52 8.95
N HIS A 66 8.53 31.12 8.41
CA HIS A 66 9.54 30.38 9.15
C HIS A 66 10.05 31.18 10.35
N SER A 67 9.82 30.66 11.57
CA SER A 67 10.28 31.28 12.81
C SER A 67 10.20 30.34 14.01
N TRP A 68 10.91 30.65 15.10
CA TRP A 68 10.83 29.86 16.34
C TRP A 68 9.43 29.85 16.96
N LEU A 69 8.69 30.95 16.86
CA LEU A 69 7.31 31.00 17.32
C LEU A 69 6.38 30.13 16.48
N THR A 70 6.59 30.05 15.17
CA THR A 70 5.75 29.21 14.31
C THR A 70 6.18 27.74 14.31
N PHE A 71 7.44 27.44 14.70
CA PHE A 71 7.90 26.07 15.01
C PHE A 71 7.02 25.39 16.06
N VAL A 72 6.58 26.13 17.08
CA VAL A 72 5.65 25.61 18.11
C VAL A 72 4.34 25.13 17.48
N LEU A 73 3.81 25.83 16.47
CA LEU A 73 2.59 25.41 15.75
C LEU A 73 2.82 24.11 14.97
N LEU A 74 3.99 23.94 14.38
CA LEU A 74 4.36 22.73 13.63
C LEU A 74 4.53 21.54 14.58
N LEU A 75 5.23 21.71 15.69
CA LEU A 75 5.36 20.66 16.71
C LEU A 75 3.99 20.31 17.31
N TRP A 76 3.15 21.32 17.55
CA TRP A 76 1.81 21.08 18.07
C TRP A 76 0.92 20.31 17.08
N ALA A 77 0.95 20.68 15.79
CA ALA A 77 0.27 19.94 14.74
C ALA A 77 0.77 18.49 14.66
N SER A 78 2.09 18.30 14.80
CA SER A 78 2.77 17.01 14.79
C SER A 78 2.34 16.10 15.95
N VAL A 79 2.25 16.64 17.16
CA VAL A 79 1.78 15.90 18.34
C VAL A 79 0.29 15.55 18.22
N LEU A 80 -0.54 16.46 17.71
CA LEU A 80 -1.97 16.21 17.51
C LEU A 80 -2.23 15.03 16.56
N TRP A 81 -1.34 14.75 15.62
CA TRP A 81 -1.44 13.58 14.73
C TRP A 81 -1.21 12.24 15.46
N ILE A 82 -0.41 12.22 16.53
CA ILE A 82 -0.08 10.99 17.27
C ILE A 82 -1.17 10.63 18.28
N VAL A 83 -1.85 11.64 18.84
CA VAL A 83 -2.80 11.45 19.94
C VAL A 83 -4.06 10.68 19.49
N PRO A 84 -4.49 9.65 20.23
CA PRO A 84 -5.75 8.96 19.93
C PRO A 84 -6.95 9.91 20.09
N ASN A 85 -8.00 9.71 19.29
CA ASN A 85 -9.18 10.59 19.24
C ASN A 85 -8.84 12.05 18.89
N GLN A 86 -8.06 12.23 17.82
CA GLN A 86 -7.56 13.50 17.30
C GLN A 86 -8.58 14.64 17.30
N ARG A 87 -9.84 14.37 16.92
CA ARG A 87 -10.93 15.38 16.95
C ARG A 87 -11.15 15.96 18.34
N ARG A 88 -11.24 15.12 19.38
CA ARG A 88 -11.51 15.56 20.75
C ARG A 88 -10.34 16.40 21.28
N SER A 89 -9.12 15.99 20.96
CA SER A 89 -7.89 16.71 21.32
C SER A 89 -7.79 18.04 20.58
N MET A 90 -8.03 18.07 19.27
CA MET A 90 -8.08 19.28 18.47
C MET A 90 -9.09 20.29 19.04
N LEU A 91 -10.31 19.85 19.36
CA LEU A 91 -11.34 20.73 19.92
C LEU A 91 -10.93 21.28 21.30
N ARG A 92 -10.30 20.46 22.17
CA ARG A 92 -9.78 20.92 23.46
C ARG A 92 -8.62 21.91 23.34
N CYS A 93 -7.76 21.76 22.33
CA CYS A 93 -6.62 22.65 22.10
C CYS A 93 -7.01 23.94 21.38
N SER A 94 -8.20 23.99 20.75
CA SER A 94 -8.66 25.14 19.97
C SER A 94 -8.62 26.50 20.70
N PRO A 95 -9.04 26.65 21.98
CA PRO A 95 -8.95 27.95 22.65
C PRO A 95 -7.49 28.42 22.80
N PHE A 96 -6.58 27.54 23.21
CA PHE A 96 -5.16 27.86 23.37
C PHE A 96 -4.53 28.30 22.05
N LEU A 97 -4.84 27.60 20.96
CA LEU A 97 -4.32 27.96 19.63
C LEU A 97 -4.89 29.27 19.11
N VAL A 98 -6.16 29.60 19.40
CA VAL A 98 -6.73 30.92 19.06
C VAL A 98 -5.99 32.02 19.83
N PHE A 99 -5.79 31.88 21.14
CA PHE A 99 -5.02 32.85 21.92
C PHE A 99 -3.59 33.01 21.41
N TYR A 100 -2.91 31.91 21.11
CA TYR A 100 -1.57 31.93 20.56
C TYR A 100 -1.53 32.62 19.18
N SER A 101 -2.48 32.32 18.30
CA SER A 101 -2.56 32.94 16.97
C SER A 101 -2.86 34.44 17.04
N LEU A 102 -3.67 34.87 18.02
CA LEU A 102 -3.95 36.28 18.28
C LEU A 102 -2.69 37.00 18.74
N PHE A 103 -1.91 36.38 19.63
CA PHE A 103 -0.61 36.89 20.03
C PHE A 103 0.32 37.05 18.82
N LEU A 104 0.46 36.04 17.96
CA LEU A 104 1.28 36.13 16.74
C LEU A 104 0.80 37.21 15.76
N LEU A 105 -0.51 37.43 15.66
CA LEU A 105 -1.10 38.41 14.77
C LEU A 105 -0.91 39.84 15.32
N LEU A 106 -1.07 40.03 16.63
CA LEU A 106 -0.80 41.29 17.31
C LEU A 106 0.69 41.64 17.27
N SER A 107 1.56 40.66 17.50
CA SER A 107 3.00 40.80 17.28
C SER A 107 3.33 41.21 15.85
N GLN A 108 2.75 40.56 14.84
CA GLN A 108 2.97 40.96 13.44
C GLN A 108 2.46 42.37 13.16
N TYR A 109 1.31 42.76 13.73
CA TYR A 109 0.75 44.09 13.57
C TYR A 109 1.69 45.17 14.11
N ILE A 110 2.24 44.97 15.31
CA ILE A 110 3.23 45.89 15.92
C ILE A 110 4.48 46.00 15.05
N TYR A 111 5.04 44.88 14.59
CA TYR A 111 6.23 44.88 13.73
C TYR A 111 6.00 45.35 12.30
N SER A 112 4.74 45.53 11.89
CA SER A 112 4.36 46.15 10.62
C SER A 112 4.13 47.67 10.73
N MET A 113 4.20 48.25 11.92
CA MET A 113 4.16 49.72 12.09
C MET A 113 5.47 50.36 11.64
N ASP A 114 5.40 51.63 11.22
CA ASP A 114 6.54 52.42 10.75
C ASP A 114 7.39 52.92 11.93
N LEU A 115 7.96 51.98 12.69
CA LEU A 115 8.82 52.24 13.84
C LEU A 115 10.29 52.10 13.42
N THR A 116 11.11 53.08 13.82
CA THR A 116 12.54 53.11 13.46
C THR A 116 13.35 51.99 14.14
N GLU A 117 14.54 51.68 13.65
CA GLU A 117 15.47 50.68 14.24
C GLU A 117 15.85 51.01 15.70
N ALA A 118 15.77 52.29 16.10
CA ALA A 118 16.10 52.74 17.46
C ALA A 118 14.99 52.44 18.49
N GLU A 119 13.72 52.41 18.05
CA GLU A 119 12.56 52.14 18.92
C GLU A 119 12.22 50.64 19.00
N LEU A 120 12.47 49.92 17.89
CA LEU A 120 12.24 48.48 17.80
C LEU A 120 13.37 47.84 16.98
N PRO A 121 14.50 47.45 17.61
CA PRO A 121 15.65 46.89 16.92
C PRO A 121 15.30 45.56 16.25
N GLN A 122 15.91 45.25 15.10
CA GLN A 122 15.80 43.93 14.46
C GLN A 122 16.88 42.96 14.94
N LYS A 123 17.91 43.46 15.62
CA LYS A 123 19.01 42.70 16.20
C LYS A 123 19.25 43.19 17.62
N VAL A 124 19.20 42.28 18.59
CA VAL A 124 19.56 42.57 19.99
C VAL A 124 20.68 41.63 20.36
N GLU A 125 21.84 42.18 20.75
CA GLU A 125 23.01 41.44 21.26
C GLU A 125 23.40 40.18 20.45
N GLY A 126 23.43 40.29 19.12
CA GLY A 126 23.81 39.19 18.22
C GLY A 126 22.69 38.22 17.84
N PHE A 127 21.53 38.27 18.49
CA PHE A 127 20.34 37.49 18.12
C PHE A 127 19.46 38.25 17.12
N ASN A 128 19.19 37.60 15.99
CA ASN A 128 18.37 38.15 14.92
C ASN A 128 16.88 37.94 15.23
N LEU A 129 16.16 38.99 15.64
CA LEU A 129 14.74 38.94 16.02
C LEU A 129 13.85 38.47 14.84
N LYS A 130 14.36 38.61 13.61
CA LYS A 130 13.80 38.02 12.40
C LYS A 130 13.53 36.51 12.54
N GLN A 131 14.43 35.76 13.18
CA GLN A 131 14.30 34.31 13.37
C GLN A 131 13.27 33.93 14.42
N ILE A 132 13.07 34.77 15.43
CA ILE A 132 12.04 34.52 16.45
C ILE A 132 10.65 34.64 15.81
N GLY A 133 10.52 35.50 14.80
CA GLY A 133 9.31 35.68 13.99
C GLY A 133 8.89 37.13 13.86
N PHE A 134 9.73 38.05 14.32
CA PHE A 134 9.50 39.47 14.32
C PHE A 134 10.20 40.11 13.11
N VAL A 135 9.51 40.11 11.97
CA VAL A 135 10.02 40.64 10.70
C VAL A 135 9.30 41.95 10.36
N LYS A 136 10.06 43.03 10.16
CA LYS A 136 9.52 44.29 9.66
C LYS A 136 9.19 44.15 8.16
N ALA A 137 7.94 44.40 7.79
CA ALA A 137 7.48 44.35 6.41
C ALA A 137 7.44 45.77 5.81
N LEU A 138 8.58 46.23 5.27
CA LEU A 138 8.73 47.60 4.74
C LEU A 138 7.98 47.84 3.41
N TYR A 139 7.64 46.77 2.67
CA TYR A 139 6.91 46.84 1.40
C TYR A 139 5.58 46.05 1.50
N LEU A 140 4.45 46.74 1.32
CA LEU A 140 3.07 46.22 1.50
C LEU A 140 2.84 45.47 2.84
N PRO A 141 2.86 46.16 4.00
CA PRO A 141 2.66 45.56 5.33
C PRO A 141 1.30 44.85 5.51
N ILE A 142 0.31 45.19 4.68
CA ILE A 142 -1.02 44.55 4.66
C ILE A 142 -0.94 43.08 4.22
N ARG A 143 -0.03 42.72 3.31
CA ARG A 143 0.05 41.37 2.73
C ARG A 143 0.26 40.28 3.79
N PRO A 144 1.27 40.37 4.69
CA PRO A 144 1.47 39.34 5.71
C PRO A 144 0.36 39.29 6.75
N ILE A 145 -0.22 40.45 7.09
CA ILE A 145 -1.33 40.52 8.06
C ILE A 145 -2.57 39.84 7.47
N LEU A 146 -2.89 40.09 6.21
CA LEU A 146 -4.04 39.48 5.53
C LEU A 146 -3.90 37.96 5.46
N VAL A 147 -2.72 37.45 5.06
CA VAL A 147 -2.46 36.01 4.99
C VAL A 147 -2.54 35.34 6.37
N LYS A 148 -1.92 35.94 7.41
CA LYS A 148 -2.03 35.44 8.79
C LYS A 148 -3.48 35.47 9.29
N SER A 149 -4.23 36.53 8.96
CA SER A 149 -5.66 36.65 9.29
C SER A 149 -6.47 35.52 8.64
N LEU A 150 -6.22 35.19 7.37
CA LEU A 150 -6.86 34.06 6.69
C LEU A 150 -6.61 32.73 7.41
N TYR A 151 -5.38 32.48 7.90
CA TYR A 151 -5.11 31.27 8.69
C TYR A 151 -5.89 31.24 10.02
N THR A 152 -6.05 32.39 10.70
CA THR A 152 -6.81 32.44 11.95
C THR A 152 -8.30 32.11 11.79
N ILE A 153 -8.90 32.30 10.60
CA ILE A 153 -10.30 31.95 10.33
C ILE A 153 -10.54 30.45 10.63
N MET A 154 -9.59 29.57 10.33
CA MET A 154 -9.71 28.15 10.67
C MET A 154 -9.67 27.88 12.18
N PHE A 155 -8.92 28.67 12.95
CA PHE A 155 -8.90 28.54 14.39
C PHE A 155 -10.20 29.03 15.02
N TRP A 156 -10.72 30.15 14.55
CA TRP A 156 -12.01 30.69 14.98
C TRP A 156 -13.18 29.77 14.66
N THR A 157 -13.23 29.20 13.45
CA THR A 157 -14.28 28.23 13.08
C THR A 157 -14.21 26.97 13.94
N THR A 158 -13.01 26.48 14.25
CA THR A 158 -12.81 25.32 15.13
C THR A 158 -13.20 25.62 16.57
N LEU A 159 -12.86 26.80 17.09
CA LEU A 159 -13.29 27.24 18.42
C LEU A 159 -14.80 27.42 18.50
N ARG A 160 -15.43 28.02 17.47
CA ARG A 160 -16.89 28.12 17.38
C ARG A 160 -17.54 26.74 17.42
N GLN A 161 -16.97 25.78 16.70
CA GLN A 161 -17.44 24.39 16.72
C GLN A 161 -17.29 23.78 18.13
N PHE A 162 -16.15 23.96 18.80
CA PHE A 162 -15.96 23.50 20.18
C PHE A 162 -16.97 24.11 21.15
N MET A 163 -17.20 25.41 21.07
CA MET A 163 -18.17 26.12 21.92
C MET A 163 -19.61 25.67 21.64
N GLN A 164 -19.95 25.45 20.37
CA GLN A 164 -21.27 24.94 19.99
C GLN A 164 -21.49 23.50 20.52
N GLU A 165 -20.53 22.59 20.32
CA GLU A 165 -20.63 21.21 20.82
C GLU A 165 -20.73 21.18 22.35
N ARG A 166 -19.99 22.05 23.05
CA ARG A 166 -20.05 22.17 24.51
C ARG A 166 -21.38 22.75 25.00
N PHE A 167 -21.94 23.72 24.28
CA PHE A 167 -23.24 24.31 24.61
C PHE A 167 -24.37 23.28 24.40
N GLU A 168 -24.34 22.55 23.29
CA GLU A 168 -25.30 21.48 23.00
C GLU A 168 -25.24 20.37 24.05
N GLN A 169 -24.04 19.94 24.46
CA GLN A 169 -23.86 18.94 25.53
C GLN A 169 -24.41 19.40 26.89
N ARG A 170 -24.22 20.68 27.23
CA ARG A 170 -24.78 21.26 28.48
C ARG A 170 -26.30 21.34 28.43
N SER A 171 -26.85 21.75 27.28
CA SER A 171 -28.30 21.86 27.10
C SER A 171 -28.99 20.49 27.11
N SER A 172 -28.35 19.45 26.56
CA SER A 172 -28.88 18.08 26.66
C SER A 172 -28.81 17.54 28.08
N SER A 173 -27.70 17.74 28.81
CA SER A 173 -27.61 17.26 30.20
C SER A 173 -28.61 17.96 31.12
N THR A 174 -28.86 19.26 30.95
CA THR A 174 -29.91 19.96 31.71
C THR A 174 -31.31 19.44 31.38
N LEU A 175 -31.55 19.06 30.11
CA LEU A 175 -32.81 18.46 29.71
C LEU A 175 -32.97 17.06 30.34
N GLU A 176 -31.92 16.26 30.36
CA GLU A 176 -31.91 14.93 30.99
C GLU A 176 -32.16 15.03 32.50
N ASP A 177 -31.53 15.99 33.20
CA ASP A 177 -31.78 16.24 34.63
C ASP A 177 -33.19 16.76 34.93
N MET A 178 -33.79 17.56 34.04
CA MET A 178 -35.18 18.01 34.18
C MET A 178 -36.20 16.88 33.91
N VAL A 179 -35.84 15.88 33.10
CA VAL A 179 -36.71 14.75 32.73
C VAL A 179 -36.52 13.54 33.66
N ALA A 180 -35.43 13.47 34.42
CA ALA A 180 -35.16 12.43 35.41
C ALA A 180 -36.28 12.21 36.45
N PRO A 181 -36.90 13.24 37.07
CA PRO A 181 -38.03 13.03 37.99
C PRO A 181 -39.33 12.57 37.30
N LEU A 182 -39.51 12.87 36.02
CA LEU A 182 -40.64 12.39 35.21
C LEU A 182 -40.49 10.90 34.87
N GLN A 183 -39.28 10.41 34.60
CA GLN A 183 -39.04 8.99 34.31
C GLN A 183 -39.23 8.07 35.52
N ILE A 184 -38.92 8.53 36.74
CA ILE A 184 -39.11 7.71 37.96
C ILE A 184 -40.59 7.59 38.33
N THR A 185 -41.38 8.65 38.10
CA THR A 185 -42.83 8.67 38.34
C THR A 185 -43.59 7.82 37.33
N VAL A 186 -43.15 7.80 36.06
CA VAL A 186 -43.72 6.94 35.00
C VAL A 186 -43.17 5.50 35.09
N GLY A 187 -41.96 5.29 35.62
CA GLY A 187 -41.32 3.99 35.82
C GLY A 187 -42.03 3.06 36.80
N ALA A 188 -42.68 3.61 37.84
CA ALA A 188 -43.48 2.83 38.78
C ALA A 188 -44.82 2.35 38.15
N ALA A 189 -45.48 3.21 37.36
CA ALA A 189 -46.72 2.85 36.66
C ALA A 189 -46.48 1.91 35.47
N THR A 190 -45.32 2.00 34.81
CA THR A 190 -44.99 1.16 33.63
C THR A 190 -44.53 -0.25 33.97
N ARG A 191 -44.03 -0.54 35.18
CA ARG A 191 -43.70 -1.93 35.58
C ARG A 191 -44.93 -2.82 35.74
N GLY A 192 -46.07 -2.26 36.18
CA GLY A 192 -47.35 -3.00 36.19
C GLY A 192 -47.89 -3.23 34.78
N LEU A 193 -47.67 -2.28 33.86
CA LEU A 193 -48.15 -2.34 32.48
C LEU A 193 -47.25 -3.22 31.57
N SER A 194 -45.94 -3.28 31.82
CA SER A 194 -45.00 -4.08 31.01
C SER A 194 -45.21 -5.58 31.14
N VAL A 195 -45.72 -6.04 32.29
CA VAL A 195 -46.07 -7.46 32.51
C VAL A 195 -47.36 -7.84 31.76
N CYS A 196 -48.29 -6.89 31.55
CA CYS A 196 -49.48 -7.13 30.74
C CYS A 196 -49.24 -7.00 29.22
N LEU A 197 -48.24 -6.23 28.76
CA LEU A 197 -48.02 -5.98 27.32
C LEU A 197 -47.16 -7.03 26.60
N SER A 198 -46.48 -7.95 27.29
CA SER A 198 -45.63 -8.97 26.64
C SER A 198 -46.41 -9.97 25.78
N SER A 199 -47.74 -10.02 25.91
CA SER A 199 -48.64 -10.91 25.17
C SER A 199 -49.50 -10.21 24.10
N THR A 200 -49.25 -8.93 23.78
CA THR A 200 -50.08 -8.19 22.80
C THR A 200 -49.49 -8.13 21.38
N PRO A 201 -50.32 -8.26 20.33
CA PRO A 201 -49.89 -8.16 18.93
C PRO A 201 -49.31 -6.79 18.55
N ARG A 202 -48.28 -6.79 17.70
CA ARG A 202 -47.45 -5.62 17.28
C ARG A 202 -48.22 -4.41 16.74
N TYR A 203 -49.46 -4.57 16.25
CA TYR A 203 -50.28 -3.46 15.73
C TYR A 203 -51.01 -2.67 16.83
N ILE A 204 -51.31 -3.28 17.98
CA ILE A 204 -51.92 -2.56 19.12
C ILE A 204 -50.85 -1.70 19.81
N MET A 205 -49.60 -2.18 19.84
CA MET A 205 -48.46 -1.42 20.35
C MET A 205 -48.23 -0.12 19.58
N SER A 206 -48.38 -0.14 18.24
CA SER A 206 -48.20 1.06 17.42
C SER A 206 -49.34 2.06 17.55
N LEU A 207 -50.56 1.58 17.81
CA LEU A 207 -51.73 2.43 18.09
C LEU A 207 -51.63 3.06 19.48
N LEU A 208 -51.21 2.30 20.49
CA LEU A 208 -50.97 2.80 21.85
C LEU A 208 -49.84 3.82 21.91
N ALA A 209 -48.75 3.61 21.16
CA ALA A 209 -47.66 4.59 21.05
C ALA A 209 -48.14 5.93 20.46
N ARG A 210 -49.12 5.89 19.53
CA ARG A 210 -49.75 7.09 18.96
C ARG A 210 -50.69 7.80 19.93
N VAL A 211 -51.49 7.05 20.70
CA VAL A 211 -52.45 7.62 21.65
C VAL A 211 -51.78 8.16 22.91
N LEU A 212 -50.72 7.50 23.40
CA LEU A 212 -50.01 7.87 24.63
C LEU A 212 -48.86 8.87 24.42
N GLY A 213 -48.62 9.31 23.19
CA GLY A 213 -47.62 10.33 22.89
C GLY A 213 -46.17 9.96 23.26
N PHE A 214 -45.85 8.66 23.30
CA PHE A 214 -44.49 8.20 23.61
C PHE A 214 -43.61 8.37 22.36
N SER A 215 -42.95 9.53 22.23
CA SER A 215 -42.00 9.77 21.14
C SER A 215 -40.71 8.99 21.41
N MET A 216 -40.62 7.77 20.87
CA MET A 216 -39.33 7.09 20.77
C MET A 216 -38.49 7.85 19.75
N SER A 217 -37.40 8.46 20.21
CA SER A 217 -36.46 9.23 19.40
C SER A 217 -35.75 8.32 18.39
N SER A 218 -36.36 8.13 17.23
CA SER A 218 -35.73 7.43 16.11
C SER A 218 -34.77 8.38 15.39
N GLU A 219 -33.47 8.08 15.43
CA GLU A 219 -32.47 8.69 14.54
C GLU A 219 -32.90 8.54 13.07
N PRO A 220 -32.71 9.57 12.22
CA PRO A 220 -33.02 9.46 10.80
C PRO A 220 -31.99 8.59 10.13
N GLN A 221 -32.50 7.51 9.55
CA GLN A 221 -31.72 6.55 8.77
C GLN A 221 -31.15 7.24 7.53
N PRO A 222 -29.83 7.20 7.29
CA PRO A 222 -29.25 7.66 6.04
C PRO A 222 -29.86 6.87 4.87
N SER A 223 -29.91 7.48 3.67
CA SER A 223 -30.49 6.80 2.50
C SER A 223 -29.85 5.41 2.32
N PRO A 224 -30.64 4.36 2.00
CA PRO A 224 -30.15 2.99 1.94
C PRO A 224 -29.06 2.79 0.88
N PHE A 225 -28.95 3.72 -0.08
CA PHE A 225 -27.85 3.78 -1.04
C PHE A 225 -26.56 4.32 -0.41
N MET A 226 -26.61 5.42 0.34
CA MET A 226 -25.41 6.00 0.97
C MET A 226 -24.82 5.09 2.04
N THR A 227 -25.65 4.34 2.77
CA THR A 227 -25.16 3.34 3.74
C THR A 227 -24.48 2.17 3.04
N LYS A 228 -25.07 1.64 1.96
CA LYS A 228 -24.46 0.58 1.15
C LYS A 228 -23.18 1.03 0.46
N LEU A 229 -23.15 2.24 -0.10
CA LEU A 229 -21.97 2.82 -0.71
C LEU A 229 -20.87 3.04 0.33
N GLY A 230 -21.21 3.58 1.50
CA GLY A 230 -20.27 3.78 2.61
C GLY A 230 -19.65 2.47 3.09
N ALA A 231 -20.45 1.42 3.28
CA ALA A 231 -19.95 0.10 3.64
C ALA A 231 -19.05 -0.51 2.54
N CYS A 232 -19.41 -0.33 1.27
CA CYS A 232 -18.60 -0.77 0.13
C CYS A 232 -17.25 -0.06 0.08
N LEU A 233 -17.24 1.27 0.21
CA LEU A 233 -16.03 2.08 0.22
C LEU A 233 -15.14 1.76 1.43
N GLN A 234 -15.73 1.59 2.62
CA GLN A 234 -14.97 1.20 3.80
C GLN A 234 -14.32 -0.17 3.60
N ALA A 235 -15.05 -1.17 3.11
CA ALA A 235 -14.49 -2.50 2.83
C ALA A 235 -13.38 -2.45 1.76
N PHE A 236 -13.54 -1.60 0.74
CA PHE A 236 -12.53 -1.38 -0.30
C PHE A 236 -11.26 -0.76 0.29
N PHE A 237 -11.37 0.36 1.01
CA PHE A 237 -10.21 1.03 1.58
C PHE A 237 -9.52 0.17 2.65
N THR A 238 -10.25 -0.50 3.53
CA THR A 238 -9.66 -1.42 4.50
C THR A 238 -8.78 -2.49 3.82
N LYS A 239 -9.16 -2.96 2.62
CA LYS A 239 -8.39 -3.98 1.89
C LYS A 239 -7.17 -3.42 1.16
N PHE A 240 -7.27 -2.23 0.56
CA PHE A 240 -6.25 -1.72 -0.37
C PHE A 240 -5.39 -0.58 0.18
N TRP A 241 -5.76 0.05 1.30
CA TRP A 241 -5.03 1.21 1.83
C TRP A 241 -3.59 0.88 2.23
N ILE A 242 -3.33 -0.34 2.69
CA ILE A 242 -1.97 -0.82 2.99
C ILE A 242 -1.03 -0.71 1.78
N TRP A 243 -1.54 -0.95 0.57
CA TRP A 243 -0.77 -0.84 -0.68
C TRP A 243 -0.47 0.62 -1.01
N VAL A 244 -1.44 1.51 -0.82
CA VAL A 244 -1.26 2.96 -1.00
C VAL A 244 -0.12 3.45 -0.11
N VAL A 245 -0.13 3.05 1.17
CA VAL A 245 0.90 3.48 2.13
C VAL A 245 2.27 2.89 1.78
N ALA A 246 2.34 1.62 1.39
CA ALA A 246 3.59 0.97 0.99
C ALA A 246 4.21 1.61 -0.27
N ILE A 247 3.39 1.93 -1.28
CA ILE A 247 3.83 2.61 -2.50
C ILE A 247 4.31 4.03 -2.18
N MET A 248 3.62 4.75 -1.30
CA MET A 248 4.04 6.09 -0.88
C MET A 248 5.37 6.07 -0.12
N LEU A 249 5.57 5.09 0.78
CA LEU A 249 6.83 4.91 1.51
C LEU A 249 8.00 4.64 0.54
N PHE A 250 7.78 3.81 -0.48
CA PHE A 250 8.75 3.59 -1.55
C PHE A 250 8.99 4.88 -2.35
N GLY A 251 7.93 5.59 -2.77
CA GLY A 251 8.02 6.80 -3.58
C GLY A 251 8.87 7.91 -2.95
N ILE A 252 8.72 8.18 -1.66
CA ILE A 252 9.49 9.22 -0.94
C ILE A 252 10.99 8.91 -0.92
N SER A 253 11.35 7.63 -1.01
CA SER A 253 12.75 7.21 -1.06
C SER A 253 13.41 7.59 -2.39
N PHE A 254 12.64 7.71 -3.48
CA PHE A 254 13.12 8.06 -4.82
C PHE A 254 12.86 9.51 -5.23
N VAL A 255 11.90 10.20 -4.61
CA VAL A 255 11.52 11.56 -5.00
C VAL A 255 12.63 12.56 -4.62
N GLY A 256 13.40 12.96 -5.63
CA GLY A 256 14.33 14.09 -5.62
C GLY A 256 15.64 13.79 -6.34
N THR A 257 16.43 14.83 -6.59
CA THR A 257 17.62 14.76 -7.47
C THR A 257 18.85 14.20 -6.78
N ARG A 258 19.11 14.58 -5.52
CA ARG A 258 20.22 14.10 -4.70
C ARG A 258 19.78 12.99 -3.76
N MET A 259 20.60 11.95 -3.60
CA MET A 259 20.36 10.90 -2.62
C MET A 259 20.86 11.35 -1.26
N THR A 260 20.03 11.19 -0.23
CA THR A 260 20.34 11.64 1.14
C THR A 260 20.14 10.50 2.12
N VAL A 261 20.89 10.51 3.22
CA VAL A 261 20.77 9.48 4.27
C VAL A 261 19.34 9.39 4.80
N LEU A 262 18.63 10.52 4.94
CA LEU A 262 17.22 10.52 5.37
C LEU A 262 16.30 9.71 4.43
N ARG A 263 16.57 9.72 3.11
CA ARG A 263 15.84 8.90 2.13
C ARG A 263 16.26 7.44 2.17
N ILE A 264 17.55 7.17 2.38
CA ILE A 264 18.07 5.80 2.51
C ILE A 264 17.41 5.09 3.71
N ILE A 265 17.20 5.78 4.83
CA ILE A 265 16.49 5.21 5.98
C ILE A 265 15.03 4.91 5.63
N TYR A 266 14.33 5.74 4.84
CA TYR A 266 12.98 5.39 4.35
C TYR A 266 12.99 4.13 3.48
N MET A 267 14.01 3.97 2.62
CA MET A 267 14.19 2.74 1.86
C MET A 267 14.41 1.54 2.80
N ALA A 268 15.26 1.68 3.81
CA ALA A 268 15.51 0.63 4.78
C ALA A 268 14.22 0.23 5.52
N LEU A 269 13.39 1.20 5.94
CA LEU A 269 12.08 0.94 6.53
C LEU A 269 11.13 0.22 5.57
N PHE A 270 11.10 0.62 4.28
CA PHE A 270 10.33 -0.07 3.24
C PHE A 270 10.78 -1.52 3.07
N LEU A 271 12.09 -1.76 2.97
CA LEU A 271 12.65 -3.09 2.81
C LEU A 271 12.37 -3.96 4.03
N VAL A 272 12.50 -3.44 5.26
CA VAL A 272 12.13 -4.17 6.49
C VAL A 272 10.67 -4.59 6.44
N PHE A 273 9.77 -3.69 6.03
CA PHE A 273 8.34 -3.99 5.91
C PHE A 273 8.05 -5.11 4.90
N ILE A 274 8.71 -5.06 3.73
CA ILE A 274 8.51 -6.02 2.66
C ILE A 274 9.21 -7.36 2.94
N LEU A 275 10.44 -7.34 3.46
CA LEU A 275 11.18 -8.55 3.82
C LEU A 275 10.48 -9.32 4.94
N THR A 276 10.00 -8.64 5.97
CA THR A 276 9.23 -9.31 7.04
C THR A 276 7.95 -9.93 6.50
N PHE A 277 7.27 -9.26 5.55
CA PHE A 277 6.12 -9.82 4.85
C PHE A 277 6.48 -11.08 4.05
N GLN A 278 7.60 -11.06 3.32
CA GLN A 278 8.07 -12.18 2.51
C GLN A 278 8.54 -13.38 3.35
N VAL A 279 9.26 -13.15 4.45
CA VAL A 279 9.83 -14.20 5.30
C VAL A 279 8.78 -14.84 6.21
N SER A 280 7.94 -14.03 6.86
CA SER A 280 6.93 -14.56 7.78
C SER A 280 5.73 -13.63 7.90
N TYR A 281 4.62 -14.05 7.29
CA TYR A 281 3.35 -13.35 7.36
C TYR A 281 2.83 -13.18 8.79
N GLN A 282 3.05 -14.17 9.66
CA GLN A 282 2.61 -14.11 11.05
C GLN A 282 3.38 -13.05 11.84
N PHE A 283 4.70 -12.98 11.63
CA PHE A 283 5.54 -11.97 12.26
C PHE A 283 5.20 -10.56 11.74
N TRP A 284 5.02 -10.43 10.42
CA TRP A 284 4.63 -9.16 9.80
C TRP A 284 3.33 -8.60 10.40
N ARG A 285 2.31 -9.43 10.63
CA ARG A 285 1.06 -8.99 11.28
C ARG A 285 1.27 -8.50 12.72
N LYS A 286 2.16 -9.13 13.49
CA LYS A 286 2.50 -8.70 14.86
C LYS A 286 3.31 -7.40 14.87
N MET A 287 4.26 -7.27 13.95
CA MET A 287 5.13 -6.11 13.82
C MET A 287 4.39 -4.86 13.33
N MET A 288 3.33 -5.03 12.53
CA MET A 288 2.69 -3.94 11.77
C MET A 288 2.34 -2.70 12.61
N TYR A 289 1.81 -2.86 13.83
CA TYR A 289 1.49 -1.71 14.69
C TYR A 289 2.75 -0.92 15.09
N ALA A 290 3.78 -1.63 15.56
CA ALA A 290 5.06 -1.04 15.94
C ALA A 290 5.74 -0.38 14.73
N PHE A 291 5.69 -1.02 13.56
CA PHE A 291 6.24 -0.49 12.32
C PHE A 291 5.63 0.87 11.94
N TRP A 292 4.29 0.98 11.92
CA TRP A 292 3.64 2.25 11.58
C TRP A 292 3.96 3.35 12.60
N LEU A 293 4.06 3.01 13.89
CA LEU A 293 4.48 3.95 14.92
C LEU A 293 5.90 4.45 14.67
N THR A 294 6.85 3.55 14.37
CA THR A 294 8.23 3.91 14.03
C THR A 294 8.30 4.83 12.81
N VAL A 295 7.54 4.54 11.75
CA VAL A 295 7.48 5.38 10.54
C VAL A 295 6.95 6.78 10.88
N ILE A 296 5.89 6.88 11.68
CA ILE A 296 5.32 8.19 12.09
C ILE A 296 6.35 8.99 12.90
N LEU A 297 7.00 8.37 13.88
CA LEU A 297 8.03 9.03 14.71
C LEU A 297 9.23 9.47 13.87
N TYR A 298 9.66 8.64 12.92
CA TYR A 298 10.76 8.96 12.02
C TYR A 298 10.42 10.14 11.09
N SER A 299 9.23 10.12 10.47
CA SER A 299 8.77 11.23 9.63
C SER A 299 8.64 12.54 10.41
N MET A 300 8.22 12.48 11.67
CA MET A 300 8.17 13.65 12.54
C MET A 300 9.55 14.20 12.88
N SER A 301 10.51 13.31 13.15
CA SER A 301 11.89 13.70 13.40
C SER A 301 12.50 14.40 12.17
N ILE A 302 12.20 13.92 10.96
CA ILE A 302 12.64 14.57 9.71
C ILE A 302 12.04 15.96 9.55
N LEU A 303 10.73 16.13 9.79
CA LEU A 303 10.08 17.44 9.68
C LEU A 303 10.74 18.45 10.63
N VAL A 304 11.05 18.03 11.86
CA VAL A 304 11.76 18.86 12.83
C VAL A 304 13.18 19.17 12.36
N LEU A 305 13.95 18.17 11.93
CA LEU A 305 15.33 18.35 11.47
C LEU A 305 15.43 19.32 10.28
N ILE A 306 14.64 19.07 9.21
CA ILE A 306 14.63 19.92 8.02
C ILE A 306 14.21 21.35 8.36
N TYR A 307 13.22 21.51 9.24
CA TYR A 307 12.73 22.82 9.66
C TYR A 307 13.77 23.58 10.48
N THR A 308 14.35 22.96 11.51
CA THR A 308 15.36 23.61 12.38
C THR A 308 16.62 23.99 11.63
N TYR A 309 17.00 23.23 10.60
CA TYR A 309 18.18 23.54 9.79
C TYR A 309 18.02 24.81 8.91
N GLN A 310 16.80 25.35 8.76
CA GLN A 310 16.57 26.58 8.01
C GLN A 310 16.91 27.86 8.80
N PHE A 311 17.16 27.77 10.11
CA PHE A 311 17.57 28.91 10.91
C PHE A 311 19.02 29.30 10.62
N ASP A 312 19.33 30.60 10.67
CA ASP A 312 20.72 31.05 10.50
C ASP A 312 21.58 30.54 11.67
N ASN A 313 22.86 30.32 11.42
CA ASN A 313 23.85 29.73 12.33
C ASN A 313 23.64 28.25 12.67
N PHE A 314 22.54 27.59 12.24
CA PHE A 314 22.40 26.14 12.42
C PHE A 314 23.47 25.32 11.68
N PRO A 315 23.83 25.63 10.42
CA PRO A 315 24.92 24.93 9.75
C PRO A 315 26.25 25.03 10.50
N GLU A 316 26.53 26.19 11.11
CA GLU A 316 27.72 26.42 11.94
C GLU A 316 27.61 25.72 13.29
N TYR A 317 26.42 25.69 13.90
CA TYR A 317 26.18 24.94 15.13
C TYR A 317 26.49 23.45 14.95
N TRP A 318 26.05 22.86 13.83
CA TRP A 318 26.34 21.48 13.49
C TRP A 318 27.83 21.22 13.22
N GLU A 319 28.54 22.22 12.69
CA GLU A 319 29.97 22.12 12.43
C GLU A 319 30.80 22.25 13.71
N VAL A 320 30.51 23.25 14.55
CA VAL A 320 31.30 23.58 15.74
C VAL A 320 30.99 22.68 16.93
N TYR A 321 29.71 22.40 17.21
CA TYR A 321 29.31 21.64 18.40
C TYR A 321 29.17 20.14 18.15
N LEU A 322 28.61 19.76 16.99
CA LEU A 322 28.43 18.34 16.62
C LEU A 322 29.64 17.77 15.86
N GLY A 323 30.56 18.62 15.40
CA GLY A 323 31.75 18.19 14.65
C GLY A 323 31.43 17.64 13.26
N VAL A 324 30.26 17.95 12.69
CA VAL A 324 29.83 17.43 11.39
C VAL A 324 30.12 18.47 10.31
N PRO A 325 31.03 18.21 9.34
CA PRO A 325 31.36 19.19 8.30
C PRO A 325 30.17 19.41 7.35
N LYS A 326 30.11 20.60 6.74
CA LYS A 326 28.99 21.02 5.85
C LYS A 326 28.70 20.04 4.71
N ASN A 327 29.71 19.36 4.17
CA ASN A 327 29.51 18.35 3.12
C ASN A 327 28.66 17.16 3.62
N ILE A 328 28.97 16.65 4.82
CA ILE A 328 28.22 15.54 5.43
C ILE A 328 26.82 15.99 5.85
N GLN A 329 26.65 17.27 6.23
CA GLN A 329 25.33 17.84 6.48
C GLN A 329 24.45 17.80 5.21
N GLN A 330 25.00 18.14 4.05
CA GLN A 330 24.29 18.05 2.76
C GLN A 330 23.97 16.59 2.39
N ASP A 331 24.91 15.67 2.61
CA ASP A 331 24.72 14.22 2.40
C ASP A 331 23.64 13.61 3.31
N LEU A 332 23.51 14.12 4.53
CA LEU A 332 22.39 13.77 5.42
C LEU A 332 21.05 14.21 4.82
N GLY A 333 21.06 15.26 3.99
CA GLY A 333 19.88 15.90 3.40
C GLY A 333 19.50 17.21 4.08
N LEU A 334 20.41 17.77 4.88
CA LEU A 334 20.27 19.07 5.50
C LEU A 334 20.84 20.13 4.55
N GLU A 335 19.95 20.76 3.79
CA GLU A 335 20.24 21.89 2.92
C GLU A 335 19.35 23.07 3.31
N THR A 336 19.85 24.28 3.11
CA THR A 336 19.08 25.51 3.26
C THR A 336 18.29 25.78 1.98
N TYR A 337 16.99 25.99 2.10
CA TYR A 337 16.08 26.17 0.97
C TYR A 337 15.54 27.59 0.89
N GLN A 338 15.21 28.02 -0.32
CA GLN A 338 14.35 29.18 -0.50
C GLN A 338 12.91 28.82 -0.10
N THR A 339 12.13 29.81 0.33
CA THR A 339 10.78 29.63 0.91
C THR A 339 9.83 28.79 0.05
N GLY A 340 9.92 28.90 -1.28
CA GLY A 340 9.11 28.09 -2.21
C GLY A 340 9.50 26.61 -2.26
N ASP A 341 10.80 26.31 -2.34
CA ASP A 341 11.29 24.92 -2.40
C ASP A 341 11.15 24.23 -1.03
N LEU A 342 11.32 24.98 0.07
CA LEU A 342 11.07 24.52 1.44
C LEU A 342 9.64 23.98 1.60
N PHE A 343 8.66 24.67 1.01
CA PHE A 343 7.27 24.23 1.07
C PHE A 343 7.08 22.87 0.41
N VAL A 344 7.61 22.66 -0.79
CA VAL A 344 7.48 21.38 -1.50
C VAL A 344 8.19 20.26 -0.74
N ARG A 345 9.40 20.52 -0.23
CA ARG A 345 10.20 19.52 0.49
C ARG A 345 9.62 19.12 1.85
N LEU A 346 8.91 20.01 2.55
CA LEU A 346 8.20 19.69 3.79
C LEU A 346 6.81 19.09 3.55
N LEU A 347 6.18 19.43 2.42
CA LEU A 347 4.84 18.97 2.08
C LEU A 347 4.81 17.46 1.78
N SER A 348 5.80 16.92 1.09
CA SER A 348 5.83 15.48 0.75
C SER A 348 5.90 14.57 1.98
N PRO A 349 6.82 14.76 2.95
CA PRO A 349 6.83 13.99 4.20
C PRO A 349 5.57 14.24 5.05
N ALA A 350 5.01 15.46 5.04
CA ALA A 350 3.78 15.76 5.77
C ALA A 350 2.57 14.99 5.20
N PHE A 351 2.39 14.95 3.88
CA PHE A 351 1.32 14.16 3.25
C PHE A 351 1.47 12.66 3.52
N PHE A 352 2.70 12.16 3.46
CA PHE A 352 2.98 10.77 3.81
C PHE A 352 2.62 10.44 5.25
N LEU A 353 2.97 11.34 6.18
CA LEU A 353 2.57 11.19 7.56
C LEU A 353 1.05 11.17 7.72
N VAL A 354 0.31 12.04 7.02
CA VAL A 354 -1.16 12.02 7.04
C VAL A 354 -1.69 10.65 6.59
N ILE A 355 -1.18 10.12 5.47
CA ILE A 355 -1.62 8.84 4.90
C ILE A 355 -1.30 7.66 5.85
N THR A 356 -0.12 7.64 6.47
CA THR A 356 0.29 6.60 7.44
C THR A 356 -0.51 6.68 8.75
N VAL A 357 -0.81 7.89 9.23
CA VAL A 357 -1.64 8.06 10.42
C VAL A 357 -3.09 7.61 10.17
N ILE A 358 -3.63 7.89 8.98
CA ILE A 358 -4.94 7.38 8.55
C ILE A 358 -4.95 5.84 8.55
N GLN A 359 -3.89 5.22 7.99
CA GLN A 359 -3.73 3.76 8.01
C GLN A 359 -3.76 3.20 9.44
N LEU A 360 -3.01 3.82 10.36
CA LEU A 360 -2.90 3.35 11.74
C LEU A 360 -4.22 3.48 12.51
N HIS A 361 -4.94 4.59 12.35
CA HIS A 361 -6.12 4.89 13.17
C HIS A 361 -7.43 4.31 12.62
N TYR A 362 -7.62 4.36 11.30
CA TYR A 362 -8.90 3.99 10.68
C TYR A 362 -8.90 2.55 10.16
N TYR A 363 -7.85 2.13 9.46
CA TYR A 363 -7.87 0.88 8.71
C TYR A 363 -7.11 -0.27 9.40
N HIS A 364 -6.18 0.01 10.30
CA HIS A 364 -5.29 -0.99 10.88
C HIS A 364 -6.02 -2.15 11.57
N LYS A 365 -6.97 -1.87 12.46
CA LYS A 365 -7.69 -2.89 13.22
C LYS A 365 -8.58 -3.74 12.31
N ASP A 366 -9.33 -3.10 11.41
CA ASP A 366 -10.21 -3.77 10.47
C ASP A 366 -9.41 -4.62 9.47
N PHE A 367 -8.26 -4.12 9.01
CA PHE A 367 -7.34 -4.87 8.15
C PHE A 367 -6.76 -6.08 8.88
N LEU A 368 -6.32 -5.93 10.14
CA LEU A 368 -5.85 -7.05 10.96
C LEU A 368 -6.93 -8.12 11.18
N ALA A 369 -8.20 -7.71 11.29
CA ALA A 369 -9.32 -8.64 11.44
C ALA A 369 -9.60 -9.42 10.14
N ILE A 370 -9.61 -8.75 8.99
CA ILE A 370 -9.86 -9.37 7.68
C ILE A 370 -8.72 -10.33 7.27
N SER A 371 -7.49 -9.97 7.62
CA SER A 371 -6.29 -10.77 7.36
C SER A 371 -6.13 -11.97 8.29
N ASP A 372 -6.97 -12.12 9.32
CA ASP A 372 -6.87 -13.25 10.24
C ASP A 372 -7.49 -14.52 9.67
N ILE A 373 -6.67 -15.55 9.48
CA ILE A 373 -7.10 -16.87 8.99
C ILE A 373 -7.97 -17.57 10.04
N LYS A 374 -7.64 -17.42 11.34
CA LYS A 374 -8.27 -18.16 12.44
C LYS A 374 -9.69 -17.66 12.76
N SER A 375 -9.91 -16.35 12.78
CA SER A 375 -11.21 -15.74 13.08
C SER A 375 -12.34 -16.13 12.11
N ARG A 376 -12.02 -16.40 10.83
CA ARG A 376 -13.02 -16.84 9.83
C ARG A 376 -13.47 -18.29 10.01
N SER A 377 -12.66 -19.18 10.60
CA SER A 377 -13.03 -20.59 10.83
C SER A 377 -14.21 -20.72 11.82
N MET A 378 -14.20 -19.92 12.89
CA MET A 378 -15.24 -19.96 13.93
C MET A 378 -16.58 -19.41 13.43
N SER A 379 -16.56 -18.47 12.48
CA SER A 379 -17.76 -17.89 11.88
C SER A 379 -18.39 -18.80 10.82
N ALA A 380 -17.58 -19.50 10.02
CA ALA A 380 -18.06 -20.48 9.05
C ALA A 380 -18.57 -21.78 9.70
N GLY A 381 -17.89 -22.26 10.76
CA GLY A 381 -18.32 -23.45 11.51
C GLY A 381 -19.65 -23.29 12.24
N ARG A 382 -19.98 -22.07 12.70
CA ARG A 382 -21.28 -21.78 13.35
C ARG A 382 -22.45 -21.68 12.38
N ALA A 383 -22.21 -21.33 11.11
CA ALA A 383 -23.27 -21.27 10.09
C ALA A 383 -23.71 -22.67 9.61
N SER A 384 -22.88 -23.71 9.82
CA SER A 384 -23.16 -25.09 9.40
C SER A 384 -23.97 -25.92 10.42
N GLN A 385 -24.21 -25.44 11.65
CA GLN A 385 -24.95 -26.19 12.68
C GLN A 385 -26.46 -25.90 12.72
N GLY A 386 -26.97 -25.02 11.85
CA GLY A 386 -28.37 -24.58 11.86
C GLY A 386 -29.34 -25.35 10.97
N SER A 387 -28.94 -26.44 10.32
CA SER A 387 -29.82 -27.17 9.39
C SER A 387 -29.43 -28.63 9.27
N ASN A 388 -29.79 -29.45 10.27
CA ASN A 388 -29.88 -30.90 10.11
C ASN A 388 -30.98 -31.42 11.02
N ASN A 389 -32.20 -31.40 10.52
CA ASN A 389 -33.27 -32.28 10.97
C ASN A 389 -34.13 -32.54 9.74
N TYR A 390 -34.06 -33.75 9.18
CA TYR A 390 -35.20 -34.55 8.70
C TYR A 390 -34.70 -35.85 8.03
N LYS A 391 -34.89 -36.94 8.77
CA LYS A 391 -35.28 -38.32 8.42
C LYS A 391 -34.67 -39.05 7.22
N SER A 392 -34.18 -40.24 7.57
CA SER A 392 -33.80 -41.39 6.75
C SER A 392 -34.96 -42.40 6.67
N GLU A 393 -35.16 -42.99 5.49
CA GLU A 393 -35.84 -44.24 5.11
C GLU A 393 -35.59 -44.37 3.59
N GLY A 394 -35.15 -45.43 2.92
CA GLY A 394 -35.03 -46.86 3.18
C GLY A 394 -35.68 -47.62 2.00
N SER A 395 -34.90 -48.34 1.17
CA SER A 395 -35.22 -49.61 0.47
C SER A 395 -34.68 -49.75 -0.98
N ALA A 396 -34.56 -51.02 -1.41
CA ALA A 396 -33.66 -51.67 -2.38
C ALA A 396 -34.09 -51.68 -3.87
N GLY A 397 -33.16 -52.12 -4.77
CA GLY A 397 -33.27 -52.20 -6.25
C GLY A 397 -34.16 -53.33 -6.82
N PRO A 398 -33.93 -53.94 -8.03
CA PRO A 398 -32.91 -53.71 -9.08
C PRO A 398 -33.41 -53.85 -10.57
N GLN A 399 -32.47 -53.72 -11.55
CA GLN A 399 -32.40 -54.29 -12.94
C GLN A 399 -33.34 -53.85 -14.10
N GLY A 400 -32.74 -53.60 -15.28
CA GLY A 400 -33.26 -54.09 -16.58
C GLY A 400 -33.30 -53.15 -17.80
N ALA A 401 -32.53 -53.51 -18.85
CA ALA A 401 -32.75 -53.34 -20.31
C ALA A 401 -32.32 -52.05 -21.08
N GLU A 402 -31.34 -52.24 -21.98
CA GLU A 402 -31.07 -51.52 -23.26
C GLU A 402 -32.06 -51.98 -24.37
N PRO A 403 -31.99 -51.52 -25.65
CA PRO A 403 -31.55 -50.23 -26.27
C PRO A 403 -32.63 -49.67 -27.26
N ASP A 404 -32.49 -48.44 -27.78
CA ASP A 404 -32.91 -48.08 -29.15
C ASP A 404 -32.40 -46.69 -29.61
N ASP A 405 -32.25 -46.60 -30.94
CA ASP A 405 -31.50 -45.72 -31.88
C ASP A 405 -31.72 -44.17 -31.80
N PRO A 406 -30.83 -43.34 -32.41
CA PRO A 406 -30.72 -41.92 -32.18
C PRO A 406 -31.63 -41.10 -33.09
N THR A 407 -32.15 -39.99 -32.58
CA THR A 407 -32.76 -38.96 -33.43
C THR A 407 -32.04 -37.63 -33.18
N ASP A 408 -31.26 -37.24 -34.18
CA ASP A 408 -30.85 -35.89 -34.57
C ASP A 408 -31.06 -34.77 -33.55
N ALA A 409 -30.01 -34.47 -32.78
CA ALA A 409 -29.86 -33.18 -32.12
C ALA A 409 -29.20 -32.18 -33.09
N PRO A 410 -29.79 -31.01 -33.37
CA PRO A 410 -29.15 -30.03 -34.22
C PRO A 410 -27.94 -29.44 -33.49
N VAL A 411 -26.85 -29.33 -34.26
CA VAL A 411 -25.62 -28.62 -33.93
C VAL A 411 -25.95 -27.23 -33.37
N ASN A 412 -25.66 -27.01 -32.09
CA ASN A 412 -25.70 -25.67 -31.50
C ASN A 412 -24.54 -24.84 -32.06
N VAL A 413 -24.84 -24.14 -33.15
CA VAL A 413 -24.02 -23.09 -33.75
C VAL A 413 -23.83 -21.97 -32.72
N LEU A 414 -22.58 -21.56 -32.57
CA LEU A 414 -22.11 -20.40 -31.82
C LEU A 414 -23.06 -19.18 -32.02
N PRO A 415 -23.58 -18.52 -30.96
CA PRO A 415 -24.52 -17.45 -31.17
C PRO A 415 -23.81 -16.20 -31.72
N SER A 416 -24.28 -15.77 -32.89
CA SER A 416 -23.89 -14.55 -33.59
C SER A 416 -24.17 -13.29 -32.76
N LEU A 417 -23.19 -12.37 -32.72
CA LEU A 417 -23.15 -11.08 -32.01
C LEU A 417 -24.24 -10.05 -32.39
N ARG A 418 -25.33 -10.45 -33.06
CA ARG A 418 -26.42 -9.54 -33.50
C ARG A 418 -27.69 -9.61 -32.64
N THR A 419 -27.81 -10.56 -31.71
CA THR A 419 -28.99 -10.73 -30.83
C THR A 419 -28.93 -9.93 -29.51
N LEU A 420 -27.86 -9.16 -29.26
CA LEU A 420 -27.66 -8.41 -28.01
C LEU A 420 -28.51 -7.12 -27.86
N LYS A 421 -29.49 -6.88 -28.74
CA LYS A 421 -30.28 -5.63 -28.73
C LYS A 421 -31.61 -5.72 -27.96
N HIS A 422 -32.06 -6.92 -27.59
CA HIS A 422 -33.28 -7.15 -26.81
C HIS A 422 -33.06 -8.03 -25.56
N VAL A 423 -31.91 -7.91 -24.91
CA VAL A 423 -31.62 -8.68 -23.69
C VAL A 423 -32.35 -8.05 -22.51
N THR A 424 -33.24 -8.82 -21.91
CA THR A 424 -33.99 -8.43 -20.72
C THR A 424 -33.01 -8.23 -19.54
N LYS A 425 -33.28 -7.32 -18.60
CA LYS A 425 -32.36 -7.08 -17.45
C LYS A 425 -32.01 -8.36 -16.68
N ALA A 426 -32.90 -9.35 -16.66
CA ALA A 426 -32.69 -10.65 -16.03
C ALA A 426 -31.69 -11.54 -16.80
N GLU A 427 -31.79 -11.59 -18.13
CA GLU A 427 -30.87 -12.35 -18.99
C GLU A 427 -29.46 -11.75 -18.98
N LEU A 428 -29.35 -10.42 -18.90
CA LEU A 428 -28.06 -9.74 -18.74
C LEU A 428 -27.39 -10.10 -17.40
N VAL A 429 -28.18 -10.17 -16.32
CA VAL A 429 -27.67 -10.59 -14.99
C VAL A 429 -27.23 -12.05 -15.02
N GLN A 430 -27.97 -12.94 -15.69
CA GLN A 430 -27.63 -14.34 -15.81
C GLN A 430 -26.37 -14.57 -16.67
N LEU A 431 -26.26 -13.87 -17.81
CA LEU A 431 -25.04 -13.87 -18.64
C LEU A 431 -23.83 -13.32 -17.87
N MET A 432 -24.01 -12.24 -17.10
CA MET A 432 -22.93 -11.71 -16.25
C MET A 432 -22.55 -12.68 -15.12
N ALA A 433 -23.51 -13.41 -14.55
CA ALA A 433 -23.22 -14.43 -13.53
C ALA A 433 -22.44 -15.61 -14.12
N GLU A 434 -22.81 -16.09 -15.30
CA GLU A 434 -22.11 -17.17 -15.99
C GLU A 434 -20.70 -16.74 -16.42
N LEU A 435 -20.56 -15.55 -17.01
CA LEU A 435 -19.27 -14.97 -17.37
C LEU A 435 -18.37 -14.80 -16.13
N LYS A 436 -18.92 -14.31 -15.02
CA LYS A 436 -18.19 -14.17 -13.75
C LYS A 436 -17.72 -15.53 -13.22
N SER A 437 -18.55 -16.57 -13.31
CA SER A 437 -18.18 -17.93 -12.90
C SER A 437 -17.03 -18.48 -13.76
N ARG A 438 -17.13 -18.37 -15.09
CA ARG A 438 -16.07 -18.80 -16.02
C ARG A 438 -14.77 -18.02 -15.80
N LEU A 439 -14.86 -16.70 -15.65
CA LEU A 439 -13.70 -15.85 -15.36
C LEU A 439 -13.05 -16.23 -14.03
N SER A 440 -13.85 -16.50 -13.00
CA SER A 440 -13.34 -16.96 -11.71
C SER A 440 -12.58 -18.28 -11.84
N ALA A 441 -13.08 -19.24 -12.63
CA ALA A 441 -12.39 -20.50 -12.87
C ALA A 441 -11.04 -20.32 -13.59
N VAL A 442 -11.00 -19.44 -14.61
CA VAL A 442 -9.75 -19.09 -15.32
C VAL A 442 -8.76 -18.38 -14.39
N VAL A 443 -9.24 -17.47 -13.55
CA VAL A 443 -8.42 -16.79 -12.54
C VAL A 443 -7.85 -17.81 -11.56
N GLU A 444 -8.63 -18.77 -11.06
CA GLU A 444 -8.10 -19.81 -10.16
C GLU A 444 -7.07 -20.72 -10.81
N LEU A 445 -7.29 -21.07 -12.08
CA LEU A 445 -6.30 -21.80 -12.87
C LEU A 445 -4.98 -21.02 -12.95
N PHE A 446 -5.06 -19.72 -13.20
CA PHE A 446 -3.90 -18.83 -13.25
C PHE A 446 -3.17 -18.75 -11.90
N TRP A 447 -3.88 -18.64 -10.78
CA TRP A 447 -3.25 -18.65 -9.45
C TRP A 447 -2.57 -19.99 -9.13
N CYS A 448 -3.18 -21.11 -9.52
CA CYS A 448 -2.58 -22.44 -9.39
C CYS A 448 -1.29 -22.54 -10.23
N PHE A 449 -1.33 -22.06 -11.48
CA PHE A 449 -0.16 -21.99 -12.35
C PHE A 449 0.96 -21.14 -11.73
N LEU A 450 0.64 -19.93 -11.24
CA LEU A 450 1.60 -19.06 -10.57
C LEU A 450 2.20 -19.75 -9.35
N GLU A 451 1.39 -20.34 -8.47
CA GLU A 451 1.89 -21.06 -7.30
C GLU A 451 2.90 -22.13 -7.72
N LEU A 452 2.62 -22.88 -8.79
CA LEU A 452 3.48 -23.95 -9.26
C LEU A 452 4.82 -23.47 -9.85
N HIS A 453 4.78 -22.42 -10.68
CA HIS A 453 5.93 -22.04 -11.53
C HIS A 453 6.71 -20.82 -11.04
N LEU A 454 6.15 -19.98 -10.17
CA LEU A 454 6.74 -18.68 -9.82
C LEU A 454 8.10 -18.79 -9.12
N ILE A 455 8.36 -19.86 -8.37
CA ILE A 455 9.69 -20.08 -7.77
C ILE A 455 10.77 -20.38 -8.80
N LYS A 456 10.42 -21.04 -9.92
CA LYS A 456 11.35 -21.29 -11.03
C LYS A 456 11.64 -19.98 -11.77
N ILE A 457 10.60 -19.17 -11.96
CA ILE A 457 10.72 -17.82 -12.55
C ILE A 457 11.62 -16.95 -11.67
N MET A 458 11.44 -16.97 -10.35
CA MET A 458 12.30 -16.27 -9.40
C MET A 458 13.77 -16.63 -9.57
N MET A 459 14.11 -17.93 -9.54
CA MET A 459 15.49 -18.39 -9.66
C MET A 459 16.11 -18.01 -11.02
N LEU A 460 15.33 -18.14 -12.10
CA LEU A 460 15.76 -17.70 -13.43
C LEU A 460 16.01 -16.19 -13.47
N SER A 461 15.13 -15.37 -12.88
CA SER A 461 15.27 -13.92 -12.86
C SER A 461 16.50 -13.47 -12.07
N VAL A 462 16.86 -14.16 -10.97
CA VAL A 462 18.08 -13.85 -10.21
C VAL A 462 19.33 -14.11 -11.04
N VAL A 463 19.42 -15.28 -11.70
CA VAL A 463 20.56 -15.60 -12.58
C VAL A 463 20.63 -14.62 -13.75
N LEU A 464 19.49 -14.31 -14.37
CA LEU A 464 19.43 -13.37 -15.48
C LEU A 464 19.93 -11.98 -15.09
N MET A 465 19.56 -11.50 -13.90
CA MET A 465 20.03 -10.23 -13.35
C MET A 465 21.55 -10.27 -13.10
N CYS A 466 22.08 -11.36 -12.52
CA CYS A 466 23.53 -11.52 -12.30
C CYS A 466 24.33 -11.55 -13.60
N VAL A 467 23.74 -12.05 -14.70
CA VAL A 467 24.38 -12.12 -16.02
C VAL A 467 24.32 -10.78 -16.76
N TYR A 468 23.23 -10.02 -16.61
CA TYR A 468 23.13 -8.68 -17.23
C TYR A 468 24.08 -7.66 -16.59
N ASP A 469 24.17 -7.67 -15.26
CA ASP A 469 25.10 -6.82 -14.51
C ASP A 469 26.13 -7.73 -13.81
N VAL A 470 27.23 -8.01 -14.51
CA VAL A 470 28.31 -8.87 -14.00
C VAL A 470 29.08 -8.12 -12.91
N CYS A 471 29.17 -8.69 -11.71
CA CYS A 471 29.98 -8.14 -10.62
C CYS A 471 30.37 -9.21 -9.60
N ALA A 472 31.41 -8.90 -8.80
CA ALA A 472 31.90 -9.83 -7.78
C ALA A 472 30.85 -10.17 -6.71
N LEU A 473 30.02 -9.19 -6.30
CA LEU A 473 28.98 -9.42 -5.28
C LEU A 473 27.89 -10.40 -5.74
N HIS A 474 27.61 -10.46 -7.04
CA HIS A 474 26.63 -11.37 -7.62
C HIS A 474 27.11 -12.82 -7.70
N LEU A 475 28.43 -13.08 -7.60
CA LEU A 475 28.97 -14.45 -7.58
C LEU A 475 28.35 -15.28 -6.44
N LEU A 476 28.18 -14.67 -5.26
CA LEU A 476 27.52 -15.32 -4.12
C LEU A 476 26.07 -15.72 -4.44
N LEU A 477 25.33 -14.86 -5.13
CA LEU A 477 23.95 -15.14 -5.53
C LEU A 477 23.88 -16.30 -6.54
N VAL A 478 24.78 -16.32 -7.52
CA VAL A 478 24.87 -17.39 -8.52
C VAL A 478 25.16 -18.73 -7.87
N VAL A 479 26.14 -18.81 -6.96
CA VAL A 479 26.48 -20.04 -6.22
C VAL A 479 25.28 -20.55 -5.43
N LEU A 480 24.61 -19.66 -4.69
CA LEU A 480 23.44 -20.04 -3.87
C LEU A 480 22.28 -20.57 -4.73
N VAL A 481 21.94 -19.88 -5.83
CA VAL A 481 20.82 -20.26 -6.70
C VAL A 481 21.10 -21.57 -7.43
N VAL A 482 22.30 -21.71 -8.02
CA VAL A 482 22.66 -22.92 -8.78
C VAL A 482 22.67 -24.15 -7.86
N ALA A 483 23.22 -24.04 -6.65
CA ALA A 483 23.18 -25.12 -5.68
C ALA A 483 21.74 -25.45 -5.26
N ALA A 484 20.91 -24.43 -4.99
CA ALA A 484 19.52 -24.61 -4.55
C ALA A 484 18.64 -25.35 -5.57
N MET A 485 18.88 -25.13 -6.87
CA MET A 485 18.12 -25.76 -7.95
C MET A 485 18.24 -27.29 -7.99
N SER A 486 19.28 -27.85 -7.37
CA SER A 486 19.52 -29.28 -7.30
C SER A 486 18.85 -29.95 -6.09
N PHE A 487 18.34 -29.16 -5.14
CA PHE A 487 17.68 -29.65 -3.94
C PHE A 487 16.16 -29.58 -4.04
N GLY A 488 15.49 -30.17 -3.05
CA GLY A 488 14.03 -30.13 -2.95
C GLY A 488 13.48 -28.73 -2.70
N ARG A 489 12.17 -28.58 -2.88
CA ARG A 489 11.47 -27.29 -2.77
C ARG A 489 11.68 -26.56 -1.43
N ASN A 490 11.81 -27.28 -0.32
CA ASN A 490 12.01 -26.65 0.99
C ASN A 490 13.30 -25.83 1.02
N VAL A 491 14.39 -26.38 0.47
CA VAL A 491 15.67 -25.67 0.33
C VAL A 491 15.49 -24.49 -0.62
N LEU A 492 14.78 -24.68 -1.73
CA LEU A 492 14.52 -23.60 -2.70
C LEU A 492 13.77 -22.42 -2.07
N MET A 493 12.78 -22.68 -1.20
CA MET A 493 12.07 -21.64 -0.44
C MET A 493 13.00 -20.91 0.53
N VAL A 494 13.81 -21.65 1.31
CA VAL A 494 14.78 -21.05 2.23
C VAL A 494 15.79 -20.18 1.48
N VAL A 495 16.34 -20.68 0.38
CA VAL A 495 17.27 -19.92 -0.47
C VAL A 495 16.60 -18.71 -1.10
N THR A 496 15.33 -18.80 -1.52
CA THR A 496 14.57 -17.63 -2.01
C THR A 496 14.48 -16.53 -0.94
N HIS A 497 14.25 -16.90 0.33
CA HIS A 497 14.26 -15.92 1.43
C HIS A 497 15.64 -15.31 1.67
N ILE A 498 16.70 -16.13 1.67
CA ILE A 498 18.10 -15.65 1.82
C ILE A 498 18.45 -14.70 0.67
N VAL A 499 18.16 -15.07 -0.57
CA VAL A 499 18.41 -14.25 -1.76
C VAL A 499 17.64 -12.94 -1.69
N SER A 500 16.38 -12.93 -1.26
CA SER A 500 15.61 -11.69 -1.10
C SER A 500 16.23 -10.73 -0.08
N VAL A 501 16.74 -11.26 1.05
CA VAL A 501 17.47 -10.47 2.04
C VAL A 501 18.77 -9.93 1.45
N LEU A 502 19.56 -10.77 0.76
CA LEU A 502 20.82 -10.35 0.13
C LEU A 502 20.59 -9.26 -0.93
N ILE A 503 19.60 -9.43 -1.80
CA ILE A 503 19.21 -8.43 -2.81
C ILE A 503 18.80 -7.11 -2.15
N SER A 504 18.09 -7.17 -1.03
CA SER A 504 17.69 -5.96 -0.29
C SER A 504 18.89 -5.26 0.35
N LEU A 505 19.87 -6.02 0.86
CA LEU A 505 21.13 -5.46 1.34
C LEU A 505 21.93 -4.84 0.20
N LEU A 506 22.04 -5.51 -0.95
CA LEU A 506 22.71 -4.96 -2.14
C LEU A 506 22.04 -3.69 -2.65
N LEU A 507 20.70 -3.62 -2.63
CA LEU A 507 19.96 -2.40 -2.97
C LEU A 507 20.35 -1.25 -2.01
N LEU A 508 20.39 -1.51 -0.70
CA LEU A 508 20.80 -0.50 0.28
C LEU A 508 22.25 -0.08 0.09
N THR A 509 23.17 -1.01 -0.13
CA THR A 509 24.58 -0.70 -0.40
C THR A 509 24.73 0.18 -1.63
N ASN A 510 24.03 -0.14 -2.73
CA ASN A 510 24.03 0.67 -3.93
C ASN A 510 23.45 2.08 -3.69
N MET A 511 22.44 2.21 -2.84
CA MET A 511 21.90 3.53 -2.46
C MET A 511 22.83 4.31 -1.54
N ILE A 512 23.53 3.66 -0.61
CA ILE A 512 24.53 4.28 0.28
C ILE A 512 25.72 4.78 -0.54
N TYR A 513 26.16 4.03 -1.55
CA TYR A 513 27.26 4.43 -2.43
C TYR A 513 26.95 5.68 -3.28
N GLN A 514 25.68 6.06 -3.44
CA GLN A 514 25.31 7.29 -4.16
C GLN A 514 25.59 8.57 -3.36
N ILE A 515 25.87 8.48 -2.05
CA ILE A 515 26.18 9.65 -1.21
C ILE A 515 27.48 10.31 -1.70
N ASP A 516 27.57 11.65 -1.66
CA ASP A 516 28.74 12.37 -2.19
C ASP A 516 30.01 12.16 -1.35
N PHE A 517 29.86 11.72 -0.10
CA PHE A 517 30.93 11.22 0.77
C PHE A 517 31.87 10.20 0.07
N PHE A 518 31.32 9.23 -0.66
CA PHE A 518 32.13 8.24 -1.37
C PHE A 518 32.52 8.78 -2.74
N LYS A 519 33.76 9.21 -2.95
CA LYS A 519 34.20 9.65 -4.28
C LYS A 519 34.60 8.45 -5.12
N HIS A 520 34.04 8.35 -6.33
CA HIS A 520 34.34 7.24 -7.23
C HIS A 520 35.82 7.22 -7.64
N ASP A 521 36.41 8.40 -7.81
CA ASP A 521 37.80 8.56 -8.28
C ASP A 521 38.85 8.08 -7.26
N GLU A 522 38.49 7.97 -5.98
CA GLU A 522 39.41 7.46 -4.94
C GLU A 522 39.66 5.95 -5.09
N TYR A 523 38.82 5.24 -5.85
CA TYR A 523 38.93 3.81 -6.13
C TYR A 523 39.56 3.52 -7.50
N ASN A 524 40.05 4.55 -8.20
CA ASN A 524 40.75 4.39 -9.47
C ASN A 524 42.14 3.80 -9.22
N VAL A 525 42.44 2.72 -9.95
CA VAL A 525 43.73 2.04 -9.91
C VAL A 525 44.51 2.43 -11.16
N ASN A 526 45.66 3.08 -10.95
CA ASN A 526 46.59 3.39 -12.03
C ASN A 526 47.68 2.32 -12.05
N CYS A 527 47.47 1.26 -12.83
CA CYS A 527 48.53 0.31 -13.15
C CYS A 527 49.44 0.96 -14.20
N THR A 528 50.58 1.51 -13.79
CA THR A 528 51.56 2.06 -14.74
C THR A 528 52.42 0.91 -15.24
N ASP A 529 52.22 0.50 -16.50
CA ASP A 529 53.10 -0.49 -17.13
C ASP A 529 54.50 0.11 -17.29
N THR A 530 55.47 -0.41 -16.54
CA THR A 530 56.89 -0.03 -16.69
C THR A 530 57.53 -0.58 -17.96
N HIS A 531 56.78 -1.23 -18.86
CA HIS A 531 57.32 -1.76 -20.12
C HIS A 531 56.41 -1.48 -21.33
N LEU A 532 56.73 -0.39 -22.03
CA LEU A 532 56.70 -0.27 -23.50
C LEU A 532 55.38 -0.59 -24.24
N VAL A 533 54.28 0.15 -24.01
CA VAL A 533 53.38 0.69 -25.05
C VAL A 533 52.58 1.84 -24.41
N PRO A 534 52.52 3.05 -25.00
CA PRO A 534 51.54 4.04 -24.55
C PRO A 534 50.14 3.55 -24.94
N SER A 535 49.34 3.13 -23.96
CA SER A 535 47.92 2.91 -24.15
C SER A 535 47.25 4.21 -24.65
N PRO A 536 46.26 4.13 -25.55
CA PRO A 536 45.56 5.31 -26.03
C PRO A 536 44.94 6.07 -24.84
N PRO A 537 44.92 7.42 -24.86
CA PRO A 537 44.52 8.26 -23.73
C PRO A 537 43.00 8.26 -23.45
N GLU A 538 42.26 7.28 -23.94
CA GLU A 538 40.80 7.28 -24.02
C GLU A 538 40.11 6.14 -23.25
N GLU A 539 40.86 5.28 -22.57
CA GLU A 539 40.28 4.22 -21.73
C GLU A 539 40.07 4.71 -20.30
N ARG A 540 38.86 4.47 -19.77
CA ARG A 540 38.50 4.84 -18.40
C ARG A 540 39.45 4.15 -17.42
N PRO A 541 39.90 4.82 -16.35
CA PRO A 541 40.74 4.19 -15.33
C PRO A 541 40.02 2.95 -14.78
N LEU A 542 40.76 1.84 -14.61
CA LEU A 542 40.22 0.66 -13.97
C LEU A 542 39.88 1.00 -12.52
N ASN A 543 38.69 0.62 -12.07
CA ASN A 543 38.17 1.01 -10.76
C ASN A 543 37.74 -0.23 -9.96
N ASP A 544 38.24 -0.34 -8.72
CA ASP A 544 37.91 -1.45 -7.84
C ASP A 544 36.42 -1.47 -7.43
N ALA A 545 35.79 -0.29 -7.31
CA ALA A 545 34.37 -0.19 -6.99
C ALA A 545 33.49 -0.72 -8.14
N ASP A 546 33.90 -0.49 -9.40
CA ASP A 546 33.19 -1.01 -10.56
C ASP A 546 33.25 -2.55 -10.61
N TRP A 547 34.40 -3.15 -10.25
CA TRP A 547 34.55 -4.61 -10.16
C TRP A 547 33.66 -5.23 -9.08
N VAL A 548 33.54 -4.57 -7.92
CA VAL A 548 32.59 -4.96 -6.86
C VAL A 548 31.14 -4.83 -7.33
N GLY A 549 30.86 -3.91 -8.26
CA GLY A 549 29.52 -3.62 -8.79
C GLY A 549 28.88 -2.37 -8.21
N LEU A 550 29.68 -1.43 -7.69
CA LEU A 550 29.25 -0.17 -7.11
C LEU A 550 29.52 0.98 -8.08
N GLN A 551 28.47 1.45 -8.74
CA GLN A 551 28.54 2.52 -9.74
C GLN A 551 27.80 3.77 -9.26
N LYS A 552 28.34 4.96 -9.57
CA LYS A 552 27.64 6.23 -9.37
C LYS A 552 26.74 6.57 -10.55
N THR A 553 25.63 7.25 -10.27
CA THR A 553 24.75 7.77 -11.32
C THR A 553 25.44 8.85 -12.16
N SER A 554 25.16 8.87 -13.46
CA SER A 554 25.65 9.87 -14.40
C SER A 554 24.49 10.49 -15.17
N LYS A 555 24.74 11.51 -16.02
CA LYS A 555 23.69 12.13 -16.85
C LYS A 555 23.00 11.12 -17.81
N SER A 556 23.62 9.98 -18.10
CA SER A 556 23.08 8.95 -18.99
C SER A 556 22.47 7.73 -18.27
N ARG A 557 22.88 7.43 -17.03
CA ARG A 557 22.29 6.36 -16.19
C ARG A 557 21.70 6.95 -14.92
N THR A 558 20.37 6.91 -14.81
CA THR A 558 19.66 7.39 -13.63
C THR A 558 19.65 6.34 -12.51
N LEU A 559 19.37 6.73 -11.27
CA LEU A 559 19.30 5.77 -10.15
C LEU A 559 18.27 4.65 -10.39
N PRO A 560 17.03 4.94 -10.87
CA PRO A 560 16.08 3.87 -11.19
C PRO A 560 16.63 2.87 -12.20
N ASP A 561 17.46 3.30 -13.15
CA ASP A 561 18.05 2.39 -14.14
C ASP A 561 19.06 1.43 -13.53
N LEU A 562 19.84 1.88 -12.54
CA LEU A 562 20.78 1.05 -11.79
C LEU A 562 20.05 0.08 -10.85
N LEU A 563 18.96 0.53 -10.23
CA LEU A 563 18.25 -0.26 -9.21
C LEU A 563 17.10 -1.12 -9.76
N LYS A 564 16.70 -0.96 -11.04
CA LYS A 564 15.53 -1.63 -11.63
C LYS A 564 15.56 -3.15 -11.49
N GLY A 565 16.74 -3.78 -11.61
CA GLY A 565 16.92 -5.22 -11.46
C GLY A 565 16.58 -5.68 -10.05
N TYR A 566 17.20 -5.06 -9.04
CA TYR A 566 16.95 -5.36 -7.62
C TYR A 566 15.50 -5.10 -7.22
N ILE A 567 14.92 -3.96 -7.63
CA ILE A 567 13.51 -3.62 -7.37
C ILE A 567 12.59 -4.66 -8.00
N GLY A 568 12.86 -5.06 -9.26
CA GLY A 568 12.10 -6.09 -9.97
C GLY A 568 12.12 -7.43 -9.25
N LEU A 569 13.27 -7.85 -8.71
CA LEU A 569 13.39 -9.09 -7.94
C LEU A 569 12.66 -9.02 -6.59
N ILE A 570 12.74 -7.90 -5.88
CA ILE A 570 11.97 -7.69 -4.64
C ILE A 570 10.47 -7.75 -4.92
N VAL A 571 9.99 -7.10 -5.98
CA VAL A 571 8.58 -7.16 -6.40
C VAL A 571 8.20 -8.59 -6.75
N LEU A 572 9.01 -9.31 -7.52
CA LEU A 572 8.75 -10.72 -7.85
C LEU A 572 8.67 -11.60 -6.59
N ALA A 573 9.52 -11.34 -5.59
CA ALA A 573 9.53 -12.05 -4.31
C ALA A 573 8.28 -11.73 -3.49
N THR A 574 7.81 -10.49 -3.52
CA THR A 574 6.51 -10.14 -2.91
C THR A 574 5.35 -10.84 -3.59
N ILE A 575 5.34 -10.94 -4.92
CA ILE A 575 4.28 -11.64 -5.65
C ILE A 575 4.29 -13.13 -5.26
N LEU A 576 5.47 -13.74 -5.09
CA LEU A 576 5.59 -15.12 -4.62
C LEU A 576 4.95 -15.31 -3.25
N ALA A 577 5.29 -14.44 -2.28
CA ALA A 577 4.67 -14.47 -0.96
C ALA A 577 3.15 -14.22 -1.01
N VAL A 578 2.68 -13.28 -1.83
CA VAL A 578 1.24 -12.99 -2.00
C VAL A 578 0.49 -14.19 -2.57
N VAL A 579 1.04 -14.85 -3.60
CA VAL A 579 0.44 -16.05 -4.20
C VAL A 579 0.32 -17.16 -3.16
N ASP A 580 1.41 -17.46 -2.43
CA ASP A 580 1.41 -18.51 -1.41
C ASP A 580 0.41 -18.21 -0.28
N ILE A 581 0.38 -16.98 0.25
CA ILE A 581 -0.56 -16.57 1.30
C ILE A 581 -2.02 -16.64 0.81
N ARG A 582 -2.29 -16.16 -0.41
CA ARG A 582 -3.64 -16.20 -0.99
C ARG A 582 -4.12 -17.65 -1.15
N GLN A 583 -3.26 -18.52 -1.67
CA GLN A 583 -3.60 -19.92 -1.91
C GLN A 583 -3.82 -20.67 -0.59
N MET A 584 -3.00 -20.39 0.42
CA MET A 584 -3.21 -20.87 1.79
C MET A 584 -4.56 -20.38 2.34
N TYR A 585 -4.87 -19.09 2.19
CA TYR A 585 -6.13 -18.50 2.68
C TYR A 585 -7.36 -19.13 2.02
N ARG A 586 -7.30 -19.33 0.69
CA ARG A 586 -8.39 -19.96 -0.06
C ARG A 586 -8.67 -21.39 0.40
N ARG A 587 -7.64 -22.24 0.46
CA ARG A 587 -7.79 -23.63 0.91
C ARG A 587 -8.40 -23.72 2.29
N HIS A 588 -7.97 -22.83 3.17
CA HIS A 588 -8.52 -22.74 4.51
C HIS A 588 -10.01 -22.35 4.52
N MET A 589 -10.48 -21.47 3.63
CA MET A 589 -11.90 -21.16 3.53
C MET A 589 -12.73 -22.31 2.93
N ASP A 590 -12.15 -23.04 1.97
CA ASP A 590 -12.81 -24.15 1.29
C ASP A 590 -12.79 -25.45 2.11
N GLY A 591 -12.19 -25.44 3.32
CA GLY A 591 -12.01 -26.63 4.16
C GLY A 591 -11.07 -27.69 3.55
N ALA A 592 -10.33 -27.33 2.51
CA ALA A 592 -9.43 -28.22 1.80
C ALA A 592 -8.09 -28.39 2.56
N CYS A 593 -7.36 -29.47 2.24
CA CYS A 593 -6.02 -29.70 2.78
C CYS A 593 -5.12 -28.48 2.51
N LEU A 594 -4.41 -28.00 3.53
CA LEU A 594 -3.50 -26.85 3.41
C LEU A 594 -2.26 -27.14 2.55
N MET A 595 -2.03 -28.41 2.21
CA MET A 595 -0.92 -28.82 1.37
C MET A 595 -1.09 -28.30 -0.05
N ARG A 596 0.04 -27.90 -0.65
CA ARG A 596 0.06 -27.40 -2.03
C ARG A 596 -0.32 -28.52 -3.01
N PRO A 597 -1.15 -28.22 -4.04
CA PRO A 597 -1.43 -29.16 -5.10
C PRO A 597 -0.13 -29.52 -5.82
N THR A 598 0.02 -30.81 -6.15
CA THR A 598 1.12 -31.32 -6.96
C THR A 598 0.84 -31.13 -8.45
N VAL A 599 -0.42 -30.97 -8.84
CA VAL A 599 -0.91 -30.89 -10.22
C VAL A 599 -1.98 -29.81 -10.36
N ILE A 600 -2.13 -29.28 -11.58
CA ILE A 600 -3.09 -28.23 -11.90
C ILE A 600 -4.52 -28.79 -11.96
N PHE A 601 -4.69 -29.94 -12.62
CA PHE A 601 -5.98 -30.61 -12.80
C PHE A 601 -6.00 -31.96 -12.07
N PRO A 602 -6.45 -32.04 -10.80
CA PRO A 602 -6.42 -33.28 -10.03
C PRO A 602 -7.35 -34.38 -10.56
N GLN A 603 -8.38 -34.00 -11.32
CA GLN A 603 -9.38 -34.94 -11.88
C GLN A 603 -8.86 -35.72 -13.10
N ILE A 604 -7.76 -35.29 -13.73
CA ILE A 604 -7.24 -35.92 -14.95
C ILE A 604 -6.09 -36.85 -14.59
N GLN A 605 -6.38 -38.14 -14.70
CA GLN A 605 -5.41 -39.24 -14.58
C GLN A 605 -5.05 -39.80 -15.96
N ARG A 606 -4.05 -40.69 -16.03
CA ARG A 606 -3.58 -41.28 -17.30
C ARG A 606 -4.69 -41.99 -18.09
N VAL A 607 -5.68 -42.58 -17.40
CA VAL A 607 -6.81 -43.28 -18.03
C VAL A 607 -7.63 -42.34 -18.92
N HIS A 608 -7.80 -41.07 -18.49
CA HIS A 608 -8.62 -40.08 -19.20
C HIS A 608 -7.93 -39.41 -20.39
N THR A 609 -6.68 -39.80 -20.69
CA THR A 609 -5.89 -39.12 -21.76
C THR A 609 -6.44 -39.45 -23.14
N ASP A 610 -6.96 -40.66 -23.31
CA ASP A 610 -7.37 -41.20 -24.61
C ASP A 610 -8.86 -40.92 -24.90
N ASP A 611 -9.58 -40.28 -23.96
CA ASP A 611 -11.01 -39.96 -24.09
C ASP A 611 -11.27 -38.80 -25.06
N ASN A 612 -10.49 -37.72 -24.96
CA ASN A 612 -10.71 -36.46 -25.69
C ASN A 612 -9.42 -35.63 -25.80
N ILE A 613 -9.27 -34.84 -26.87
CA ILE A 613 -8.13 -33.92 -27.06
C ILE A 613 -7.98 -32.95 -25.88
N LYS A 614 -9.10 -32.45 -25.33
CA LYS A 614 -9.10 -31.58 -24.15
C LYS A 614 -8.47 -32.27 -22.94
N SER A 615 -8.86 -33.51 -22.66
CA SER A 615 -8.32 -34.29 -21.54
C SER A 615 -6.85 -34.64 -21.76
N CYS A 616 -6.46 -34.94 -23.00
CA CYS A 616 -5.07 -35.13 -23.40
C CYS A 616 -4.22 -33.88 -23.12
N LEU A 617 -4.67 -32.69 -23.53
CA LEU A 617 -3.98 -31.42 -23.26
C LEU A 617 -3.87 -31.15 -21.76
N MET A 618 -4.95 -31.36 -20.99
CA MET A 618 -4.92 -31.21 -19.53
C MET A 618 -3.92 -32.18 -18.87
N PHE A 619 -3.84 -33.42 -19.35
CA PHE A 619 -2.86 -34.39 -18.90
C PHE A 619 -1.42 -33.92 -19.22
N LEU A 620 -1.18 -33.40 -20.42
CA LEU A 620 0.13 -32.88 -20.82
C LEU A 620 0.55 -31.66 -19.98
N PHE A 621 -0.37 -30.77 -19.59
CA PHE A 621 -0.06 -29.67 -18.68
C PHE A 621 0.34 -30.16 -17.27
N ASN A 622 -0.26 -31.24 -16.78
CA ASN A 622 0.10 -31.82 -15.49
C ASN A 622 1.42 -32.61 -15.53
N TYR A 623 1.61 -33.46 -16.54
CA TYR A 623 2.65 -34.49 -16.57
C TYR A 623 3.58 -34.42 -17.79
N GLY A 624 3.54 -33.34 -18.58
CA GLY A 624 4.35 -33.21 -19.80
C GLY A 624 5.85 -33.32 -19.53
N PHE A 625 6.36 -32.55 -18.57
CA PHE A 625 7.78 -32.66 -18.16
C PHE A 625 8.08 -33.96 -17.42
N TYR A 626 7.09 -34.56 -16.74
CA TYR A 626 7.27 -35.88 -16.12
C TYR A 626 7.49 -36.98 -17.17
N LYS A 627 6.81 -36.89 -18.32
CA LYS A 627 6.90 -37.88 -19.40
C LYS A 627 8.09 -37.65 -20.33
N PHE A 628 8.36 -36.40 -20.70
CA PHE A 628 9.36 -36.00 -21.70
C PHE A 628 10.58 -35.26 -21.11
N GLY A 629 10.83 -35.38 -19.80
CA GLY A 629 11.81 -34.55 -19.10
C GLY A 629 13.26 -34.78 -19.53
N VAL A 630 13.64 -36.03 -19.83
CA VAL A 630 15.01 -36.35 -20.28
C VAL A 630 15.22 -35.85 -21.71
N GLU A 631 14.24 -36.07 -22.58
CA GLU A 631 14.23 -35.64 -23.97
C GLU A 631 14.36 -34.12 -24.07
N VAL A 632 13.55 -33.38 -23.30
CA VAL A 632 13.64 -31.91 -23.22
C VAL A 632 15.01 -31.47 -22.71
N SER A 633 15.57 -32.13 -21.70
CA SER A 633 16.88 -31.77 -21.14
C SER A 633 18.03 -32.00 -22.13
N LEU A 634 17.97 -33.10 -22.90
CA LEU A 634 18.95 -33.38 -23.97
C LEU A 634 18.84 -32.36 -25.10
N VAL A 635 17.62 -32.01 -25.53
CA VAL A 635 17.40 -30.95 -26.54
C VAL A 635 17.95 -29.61 -26.08
N MET A 636 17.70 -29.23 -24.81
CA MET A 636 18.27 -27.99 -24.25
C MET A 636 19.80 -28.03 -24.19
N THR A 637 20.39 -29.19 -23.93
CA THR A 637 21.86 -29.36 -23.93
C THR A 637 22.43 -29.21 -25.35
N VAL A 638 21.75 -29.74 -26.37
CA VAL A 638 22.14 -29.54 -27.78
C VAL A 638 22.08 -28.06 -28.16
N ILE A 639 21.02 -27.35 -27.75
CA ILE A 639 20.89 -25.90 -27.97
C ILE A 639 22.03 -25.13 -27.27
N LEU A 640 22.38 -25.51 -26.04
CA LEU A 640 23.51 -24.93 -25.30
C LEU A 640 24.84 -25.10 -26.05
N ILE A 641 25.12 -26.31 -26.53
CA ILE A 641 26.34 -26.61 -27.29
C ILE A 641 26.39 -25.77 -28.57
N GLY A 642 25.30 -25.73 -29.33
CA GLY A 642 25.23 -25.01 -30.60
C GLY A 642 25.29 -23.48 -30.47
N SER A 643 24.88 -22.94 -29.32
CA SER A 643 24.93 -21.49 -29.04
C SER A 643 26.26 -21.02 -28.45
N ARG A 644 26.95 -21.85 -27.67
CA ARG A 644 28.21 -21.49 -26.99
C ARG A 644 29.45 -21.63 -27.88
N MET A 645 29.58 -22.75 -28.61
CA MET A 645 30.71 -23.06 -29.49
C MET A 645 32.12 -22.85 -28.86
N ASP A 646 32.28 -23.13 -27.56
CA ASP A 646 33.52 -22.94 -26.78
C ASP A 646 34.03 -24.25 -26.13
N VAL A 647 35.10 -24.17 -25.33
CA VAL A 647 35.65 -25.34 -24.60
C VAL A 647 34.61 -25.97 -23.67
N TYR A 648 33.72 -25.17 -23.08
CA TYR A 648 32.64 -25.71 -22.25
C TYR A 648 31.61 -26.47 -23.08
N ALA A 649 31.31 -26.02 -24.30
CA ALA A 649 30.45 -26.74 -25.23
C ALA A 649 31.00 -28.14 -25.54
N VAL A 650 32.32 -28.30 -25.65
CA VAL A 650 32.95 -29.62 -25.79
C VAL A 650 32.70 -30.50 -24.56
N LEU A 651 32.86 -29.96 -23.35
CA LEU A 651 32.57 -30.70 -22.10
C LEU A 651 31.09 -31.13 -22.01
N TYR A 652 30.16 -30.24 -22.38
CA TYR A 652 28.73 -30.57 -22.47
C TYR A 652 28.44 -31.60 -23.57
N GLY A 653 29.17 -31.56 -24.69
CA GLY A 653 29.09 -32.56 -25.76
C GLY A 653 29.53 -33.95 -25.31
N LEU A 654 30.60 -34.05 -24.54
CA LEU A 654 31.04 -35.32 -23.94
C LEU A 654 29.96 -35.91 -23.02
N TRP A 655 29.36 -35.08 -22.14
CA TRP A 655 28.24 -35.49 -21.31
C TRP A 655 27.02 -35.91 -22.13
N LEU A 656 26.71 -35.20 -23.22
CA LEU A 656 25.61 -35.54 -24.12
C LEU A 656 25.80 -36.93 -24.75
N CYS A 657 27.00 -37.25 -25.24
CA CYS A 657 27.30 -38.59 -25.79
C CYS A 657 27.11 -39.69 -24.74
N ILE A 658 27.58 -39.47 -23.51
CA ILE A 658 27.41 -40.41 -22.40
C ILE A 658 25.93 -40.60 -22.08
N LEU A 659 25.16 -39.51 -21.93
CA LEU A 659 23.75 -39.58 -21.57
C LEU A 659 22.88 -40.20 -22.68
N PHE A 660 23.22 -39.97 -23.95
CA PHE A 660 22.49 -40.52 -25.10
C PHE A 660 22.73 -42.03 -25.30
N ALA A 661 23.93 -42.53 -24.98
CA ALA A 661 24.29 -43.93 -25.16
C ALA A 661 23.74 -44.87 -24.06
N LEU A 662 23.27 -44.32 -22.94
CA LEU A 662 22.84 -45.09 -21.77
C LEU A 662 21.34 -45.40 -21.77
N LYS A 663 20.98 -46.54 -21.17
CA LYS A 663 19.56 -46.86 -20.88
C LYS A 663 19.04 -45.99 -19.74
N ARG A 664 17.73 -45.72 -19.71
CA ARG A 664 17.05 -44.85 -18.74
C ARG A 664 17.35 -45.18 -17.27
N GLU A 665 17.44 -46.46 -16.92
CA GLU A 665 17.78 -46.90 -15.55
C GLU A 665 19.21 -46.51 -15.14
N THR A 666 20.15 -46.57 -16.09
CA THR A 666 21.54 -46.16 -15.85
C THR A 666 21.65 -44.64 -15.86
N ILE A 667 20.94 -43.94 -16.75
CA ILE A 667 20.85 -42.47 -16.76
C ILE A 667 20.41 -41.96 -15.38
N ALA A 668 19.41 -42.57 -14.75
CA ALA A 668 18.93 -42.15 -13.42
C ALA A 668 20.03 -42.19 -12.34
N ARG A 669 20.97 -43.15 -12.40
CA ARG A 669 22.11 -43.22 -11.47
C ARG A 669 23.20 -42.22 -11.81
N VAL A 670 23.44 -41.98 -13.09
CA VAL A 670 24.49 -41.06 -13.57
C VAL A 670 24.05 -39.59 -13.49
N TRP A 671 22.74 -39.32 -13.47
CA TRP A 671 22.17 -37.97 -13.51
C TRP A 671 22.68 -37.06 -12.39
N GLY A 672 22.88 -37.59 -11.18
CA GLY A 672 23.43 -36.82 -10.07
C GLY A 672 24.85 -36.28 -10.34
N PHE A 673 25.69 -37.04 -11.05
CA PHE A 673 27.03 -36.58 -11.44
C PHE A 673 26.97 -35.49 -12.51
N PHE A 674 26.05 -35.62 -13.48
CA PHE A 674 25.81 -34.57 -14.47
C PHE A 674 25.30 -33.27 -13.82
N GLN A 675 24.40 -33.38 -12.84
CA GLN A 675 23.94 -32.24 -12.06
C GLN A 675 25.08 -31.60 -11.26
N LEU A 676 25.91 -32.39 -10.60
CA LEU A 676 27.08 -31.89 -9.86
C LEU A 676 28.06 -31.15 -10.78
N PHE A 677 28.30 -31.68 -11.97
CA PHE A 677 29.10 -31.01 -13.00
C PHE A 677 28.54 -29.62 -13.33
N ILE A 678 27.23 -29.49 -13.56
CA ILE A 678 26.58 -28.19 -13.82
C ILE A 678 26.73 -27.24 -12.63
N ILE A 679 26.53 -27.74 -11.40
CA ILE A 679 26.63 -26.92 -10.17
C ILE A 679 28.02 -26.31 -10.01
N ILE A 680 29.07 -27.01 -10.43
CA ILE A 680 30.45 -26.55 -10.31
C ILE A 680 30.83 -25.64 -11.49
N VAL A 681 30.44 -26.02 -12.71
CA VAL A 681 30.87 -25.32 -13.93
C VAL A 681 30.24 -23.94 -14.07
N ILE A 682 28.96 -23.76 -13.72
CA ILE A 682 28.30 -22.45 -13.88
C ILE A 682 28.95 -21.36 -13.00
N PRO A 683 29.19 -21.57 -11.69
CA PRO A 683 29.91 -20.60 -10.87
C PRO A 683 31.33 -20.33 -11.34
N ILE A 684 32.06 -21.33 -11.83
CA ILE A 684 33.40 -21.13 -12.41
C ILE A 684 33.32 -20.23 -13.64
N GLN A 685 32.37 -20.47 -14.55
CA GLN A 685 32.16 -19.62 -15.72
C GLN A 685 31.83 -18.18 -15.32
N TYR A 686 31.01 -18.01 -14.27
CA TYR A 686 30.69 -16.68 -13.76
C TYR A 686 31.91 -15.99 -13.15
N ALA A 687 32.69 -16.71 -12.33
CA ALA A 687 33.90 -16.18 -11.70
C ALA A 687 34.94 -15.73 -12.75
N MET A 688 35.08 -16.48 -13.85
CA MET A 688 35.94 -16.08 -14.96
C MET A 688 35.40 -14.85 -15.71
N ALA A 689 34.08 -14.71 -15.86
CA ALA A 689 33.48 -13.51 -16.46
C ALA A 689 33.66 -12.26 -15.60
N VAL A 690 33.75 -12.41 -14.26
CA VAL A 690 34.04 -11.31 -13.33
C VAL A 690 35.52 -10.89 -13.40
N GLY A 691 36.43 -11.85 -13.62
CA GLY A 691 37.87 -11.58 -13.66
C GLY A 691 38.48 -11.27 -12.28
N LEU A 692 39.78 -10.99 -12.26
CA LEU A 692 40.51 -10.60 -11.05
C LEU A 692 40.26 -9.12 -10.71
N PRO A 693 40.35 -8.74 -9.41
CA PRO A 693 40.20 -7.34 -9.03
C PRO A 693 41.32 -6.49 -9.64
N PRO A 694 40.99 -5.31 -10.21
CA PRO A 694 41.95 -4.49 -10.94
C PRO A 694 43.07 -3.95 -10.05
N GLY A 695 42.83 -3.76 -8.75
CA GLY A 695 43.84 -3.38 -7.76
C GLY A 695 45.05 -4.31 -7.65
N LEU A 696 44.97 -5.54 -8.16
CA LEU A 696 46.11 -6.44 -8.19
C LEU A 696 47.13 -6.08 -9.29
N CYS A 697 46.75 -5.34 -10.33
CA CYS A 697 47.60 -5.03 -11.50
C CYS A 697 48.32 -6.28 -12.09
N ILE A 698 47.72 -7.46 -11.95
CA ILE A 698 48.22 -8.72 -12.51
C ILE A 698 47.38 -9.03 -13.75
N GLY A 699 47.78 -8.44 -14.88
CA GLY A 699 47.40 -8.85 -16.23
C GLY A 699 45.99 -8.51 -16.70
N GLU A 700 45.91 -7.73 -17.78
CA GLU A 700 45.01 -8.11 -18.88
C GLU A 700 45.44 -9.50 -19.36
N LEU A 701 44.59 -10.50 -19.16
CA LEU A 701 44.79 -11.87 -19.64
C LEU A 701 43.50 -12.36 -20.30
#